data_AF-A0A8J6JGG4-F1
#
_entry.id   AF-A0A8J6JGG4-F1
#
_cell.length_a   1.000
_cell.length_b   1.000
_cell.length_c   1.000
_cell.angle_alpha   90.00
_cell.angle_beta   90.00
_cell.angle_gamma   90.00
#
_symmetry.space_group_name_H-M   'P 1'
#
loop_
_entity.id
_entity.type
_entity.pdbx_description
1 polymer ?
#
loop_
_entity_poly.entity_id
_entity_poly.type
_entity_poly.pdbx_seq_one_letter_code
_entity_poly.pdbx_strand_id
1 'polypeptide(L)'
;MTAHRFRIGFDIGGTFTDFILADAQTGQIRLHKCLTTPADPSIGALEGLAEITEAAGITLSSVGEILNGTTLVTNAIIERNGASLGLITTRGFRDLLEMGTEQRYDIYDLFLQYPKPLVPRRYRLEVSERMDRDGRVVTPLDAAQVEAAAETLRDAGVQAAAICFLHGYRNSAHERAAAAIVARVAPGLAVSVSCDVVAELWEYQRCVTTCANAYVQPLMDRYVTRLEHELWARGFRGALRLMHSAGGLVSPATARAFPIRLLESGPAGGALATALFGARAGYKDVISFDMGGTTAKACLIENGRASIAPMMEAGRVHRFKKGSGLPIKAPVIDMIEIGAGGGSIAVIDEVGLLRVGPKSAGADPGPACYGRGGTQPTVTDANLVLGWYDPGFFLGGRMTLDAAAAERAVAGVGAQIGLSALDAAWGIAKVVTESMAAAARVHMVEKGRDPRRYAMVGFGGAGPAYAAMVARALGVAEVIVPPASGAASALGFLVAPLSFDQVRSMPVRLDAGFDAAAVNALLSALEAEGRAMLAEAGVPDEDVTVERQADMRLVGQIHEIAVPLPEGTIGDASLAAIHDAFTQSYTQRYTALPPNAAVEAISFRLRVAGREPQLALRQAGADAAGGAKQKGTRRCFFGEGFFDASVWDRYALEAGDRIPGPAIVEEREATTVIPPGDVLTVDAVGNLRIAVASAPLADAIVTPCMPIETAMARIEADPIALEIMWARLVNVVEEMWLTVCRTAFSLIISEAQDFACELLDPTGETLAHSPRAMPVFNLTVQ
;
A
#
# COMPACT_ATOMS: atom_id res chain seq x y z
N MET A 1 -34.67 -19.70 0.52
CA MET A 1 -33.89 -18.46 0.66
C MET A 1 -32.45 -18.78 0.27
N THR A 2 -32.11 -18.57 -0.99
CA THR A 2 -30.87 -19.00 -1.66
C THR A 2 -29.88 -17.84 -1.89
N ALA A 3 -30.16 -16.65 -1.34
CA ALA A 3 -29.56 -15.38 -1.74
C ALA A 3 -28.08 -15.15 -1.33
N HIS A 4 -27.41 -16.10 -0.66
CA HIS A 4 -26.08 -15.87 -0.08
C HIS A 4 -25.09 -17.03 -0.23
N ARG A 5 -25.35 -17.99 -1.13
CA ARG A 5 -24.46 -19.17 -1.23
C ARG A 5 -23.09 -18.82 -1.82
N PHE A 6 -23.05 -18.09 -2.94
CA PHE A 6 -21.80 -17.80 -3.64
C PHE A 6 -21.44 -16.32 -3.58
N ARG A 7 -20.15 -16.06 -3.35
CA ARG A 7 -19.54 -14.73 -3.39
C ARG A 7 -18.34 -14.77 -4.33
N ILE A 8 -18.19 -13.74 -5.14
CA ILE A 8 -17.06 -13.65 -6.08
C ILE A 8 -16.28 -12.37 -5.80
N GLY A 9 -14.98 -12.49 -5.55
CA GLY A 9 -14.05 -11.37 -5.53
C GLY A 9 -13.21 -11.38 -6.80
N PHE A 10 -12.95 -10.23 -7.39
CA PHE A 10 -12.01 -10.13 -8.49
C PHE A 10 -11.22 -8.83 -8.48
N ASP A 11 -9.94 -8.91 -8.81
CA ASP A 11 -9.01 -7.80 -8.87
C ASP A 11 -8.52 -7.59 -10.29
N ILE A 12 -8.81 -6.41 -10.85
CA ILE A 12 -8.33 -6.01 -12.17
C ILE A 12 -6.95 -5.36 -12.02
N GLY A 13 -5.91 -6.17 -12.21
CA GLY A 13 -4.52 -5.71 -12.33
C GLY A 13 -4.15 -5.26 -13.75
N GLY A 14 -2.90 -4.81 -13.92
CA GLY A 14 -2.40 -4.34 -15.22
C GLY A 14 -2.21 -5.44 -16.27
N THR A 15 -1.76 -6.63 -15.86
CA THR A 15 -1.48 -7.76 -16.77
C THR A 15 -2.55 -8.84 -16.72
N PHE A 16 -3.02 -9.16 -15.51
CA PHE A 16 -4.00 -10.22 -15.27
C PHE A 16 -5.14 -9.71 -14.41
N THR A 17 -6.29 -10.35 -14.58
CA THR A 17 -7.43 -10.22 -13.68
C THR A 17 -7.55 -11.51 -12.87
N ASP A 18 -7.49 -11.38 -11.55
CA ASP A 18 -7.53 -12.49 -10.61
C ASP A 18 -8.94 -12.64 -10.03
N PHE A 19 -9.48 -13.85 -10.00
CA PHE A 19 -10.82 -14.15 -9.51
C PHE A 19 -10.78 -15.20 -8.42
N ILE A 20 -11.66 -15.03 -7.46
CA ILE A 20 -11.96 -16.02 -6.44
C ILE A 20 -13.47 -16.19 -6.29
N LEU A 21 -13.92 -17.44 -6.29
CA LEU A 21 -15.28 -17.82 -5.97
C LEU A 21 -15.28 -18.57 -4.64
N ALA A 22 -16.10 -18.14 -3.70
CA ALA A 22 -16.31 -18.79 -2.41
C ALA A 22 -17.74 -19.32 -2.29
N ASP A 23 -17.87 -20.58 -1.92
CA ASP A 23 -19.14 -21.21 -1.54
C ASP A 23 -19.28 -21.18 -0.02
N ALA A 24 -20.16 -20.32 0.49
CA ALA A 24 -20.39 -20.14 1.91
C ALA A 24 -20.96 -21.40 2.61
N GLN A 25 -21.57 -22.33 1.87
CA GLN A 25 -22.11 -23.57 2.44
C GLN A 25 -21.03 -24.63 2.66
N THR A 26 -20.10 -24.77 1.71
CA THR A 26 -19.06 -25.82 1.76
C THR A 26 -17.72 -25.29 2.29
N GLY A 27 -17.53 -23.98 2.25
CA GLY A 27 -16.26 -23.30 2.50
C GLY A 27 -15.25 -23.45 1.38
N GLN A 28 -15.61 -24.08 0.26
CA GLN A 28 -14.71 -24.28 -0.87
C GLN A 28 -14.42 -22.97 -1.60
N ILE A 29 -13.16 -22.80 -1.99
CA ILE A 29 -12.73 -21.72 -2.87
C ILE A 29 -12.27 -22.24 -4.22
N ARG A 30 -12.54 -21.47 -5.27
CA ARG A 30 -12.03 -21.68 -6.62
C ARG A 30 -11.33 -20.43 -7.10
N LEU A 31 -10.17 -20.62 -7.71
CA LEU A 31 -9.39 -19.54 -8.29
C LEU A 31 -9.50 -19.58 -9.81
N HIS A 32 -9.49 -18.40 -10.43
CA HIS A 32 -9.38 -18.26 -11.86
C HIS A 32 -8.54 -17.03 -12.19
N LYS A 33 -7.85 -17.06 -13.34
CA LYS A 33 -6.96 -15.99 -13.77
C LYS A 33 -7.03 -15.89 -15.29
N CYS A 34 -7.34 -14.69 -15.78
CA CYS A 34 -7.38 -14.39 -17.21
C CYS A 34 -6.55 -13.13 -17.52
N LEU A 35 -6.33 -12.85 -18.80
CA LEU A 35 -5.66 -11.63 -19.23
C LEU A 35 -6.57 -10.42 -18.99
N THR A 36 -6.00 -9.31 -18.52
CA THR A 36 -6.71 -8.04 -18.50
C THR A 36 -6.91 -7.54 -19.93
N THR A 37 -8.07 -6.95 -20.23
CA THR A 37 -8.32 -6.25 -21.50
C THR A 37 -8.12 -4.74 -21.30
N PRO A 38 -6.95 -4.15 -21.62
CA PRO A 38 -6.63 -2.79 -21.17
C PRO A 38 -7.55 -1.71 -21.77
N ALA A 39 -8.01 -1.91 -23.00
CA ALA A 39 -8.91 -0.97 -23.68
C ALA A 39 -10.29 -0.87 -23.02
N ASP A 40 -10.78 -1.98 -22.45
CA ASP A 40 -12.02 -2.03 -21.67
C ASP A 40 -11.93 -3.18 -20.65
N PRO A 41 -11.51 -2.88 -19.41
CA PRO A 41 -11.34 -3.89 -18.38
C PRO A 41 -12.64 -4.61 -18.01
N SER A 42 -13.80 -4.03 -18.31
CA SER A 42 -15.09 -4.70 -18.06
C SER A 42 -15.25 -5.97 -18.90
N ILE A 43 -14.65 -6.04 -20.08
CA ILE A 43 -14.72 -7.21 -20.97
C ILE A 43 -14.02 -8.40 -20.32
N GLY A 44 -12.73 -8.25 -19.97
CA GLY A 44 -11.97 -9.31 -19.31
C GLY A 44 -12.57 -9.72 -17.97
N ALA A 45 -13.10 -8.76 -17.20
CA ALA A 45 -13.85 -9.05 -15.97
C ALA A 45 -15.07 -9.95 -16.23
N LEU A 46 -15.88 -9.60 -17.22
CA LEU A 46 -17.11 -10.32 -17.55
C LEU A 46 -16.85 -11.71 -18.17
N GLU A 47 -15.77 -11.87 -18.93
CA GLU A 47 -15.31 -13.17 -19.45
C GLU A 47 -14.83 -14.07 -18.32
N GLY A 48 -13.94 -13.58 -17.46
CA GLY A 48 -13.45 -14.36 -16.31
C GLY A 48 -14.57 -14.72 -15.31
N LEU A 49 -15.58 -13.86 -15.14
CA LEU A 49 -16.80 -14.20 -14.37
C LEU A 49 -17.61 -15.34 -15.01
N ALA A 50 -17.69 -15.39 -16.34
CA ALA A 50 -18.36 -16.48 -17.03
C ALA A 50 -17.55 -17.79 -16.87
N GLU A 51 -16.24 -17.74 -17.07
CA GLU A 51 -15.35 -18.91 -16.97
C GLU A 51 -15.32 -19.50 -15.54
N ILE A 52 -15.24 -18.67 -14.50
CA ILE A 52 -15.22 -19.18 -13.11
C ILE A 52 -16.58 -19.76 -12.69
N THR A 53 -17.69 -19.21 -13.19
CA THR A 53 -19.03 -19.74 -12.88
C THR A 53 -19.32 -21.02 -13.65
N GLU A 54 -18.91 -21.11 -14.92
CA GLU A 54 -18.97 -22.33 -15.74
C GLU A 54 -18.14 -23.46 -15.11
N ALA A 55 -16.89 -23.17 -14.73
CA ALA A 55 -16.00 -24.13 -14.08
C ALA A 55 -16.52 -24.60 -12.70
N ALA A 56 -17.39 -23.82 -12.05
CA ALA A 56 -18.07 -24.18 -10.81
C ALA A 56 -19.43 -24.87 -11.05
N GLY A 57 -19.90 -24.96 -12.30
CA GLY A 57 -21.21 -25.53 -12.63
C GLY A 57 -22.39 -24.69 -12.12
N ILE A 58 -22.21 -23.37 -11.98
CA ILE A 58 -23.24 -22.44 -11.52
C ILE A 58 -23.52 -21.34 -12.55
N THR A 59 -24.55 -20.53 -12.30
CA THR A 59 -24.81 -19.31 -13.07
C THR A 59 -24.66 -18.08 -12.20
N LEU A 60 -24.48 -16.91 -12.82
CA LEU A 60 -24.42 -15.62 -12.11
C LEU A 60 -25.67 -15.34 -11.26
N SER A 61 -26.83 -15.91 -11.61
CA SER A 61 -28.06 -15.77 -10.82
C SER A 61 -27.98 -16.40 -9.42
N SER A 62 -27.05 -17.34 -9.21
CA SER A 62 -26.78 -17.97 -7.91
C SER A 62 -25.81 -17.19 -7.04
N VAL A 63 -25.21 -16.12 -7.56
CA VAL A 63 -24.21 -15.30 -6.86
C VAL A 63 -24.91 -14.18 -6.09
N GLY A 64 -24.68 -14.11 -4.78
CA GLY A 64 -25.28 -13.10 -3.90
C GLY A 64 -24.50 -11.80 -3.84
N GLU A 65 -23.18 -11.86 -4.04
CA GLU A 65 -22.30 -10.70 -3.95
C GLU A 65 -21.11 -10.83 -4.91
N ILE A 66 -20.78 -9.72 -5.57
CA ILE A 66 -19.62 -9.55 -6.43
C ILE A 66 -18.80 -8.36 -5.91
N LEU A 67 -17.50 -8.57 -5.70
CA LEU A 67 -16.57 -7.59 -5.12
C LEU A 67 -15.48 -7.27 -6.13
N ASN A 68 -15.33 -6.00 -6.49
CA ASN A 68 -14.36 -5.55 -7.48
C ASN A 68 -13.24 -4.73 -6.82
N GLY A 69 -12.00 -5.16 -7.00
CA GLY A 69 -10.81 -4.32 -6.92
C GLY A 69 -10.38 -3.90 -8.31
N THR A 70 -9.82 -2.69 -8.45
CA THR A 70 -9.34 -2.21 -9.74
C THR A 70 -8.19 -1.23 -9.62
N THR A 71 -7.25 -1.34 -10.57
CA THR A 71 -6.16 -0.38 -10.78
C THR A 71 -6.53 0.77 -11.72
N LEU A 72 -7.79 0.83 -12.19
CA LEU A 72 -8.22 1.80 -13.21
C LEU A 72 -7.99 3.26 -12.79
N VAL A 73 -8.27 3.60 -11.53
CA VAL A 73 -8.03 4.95 -10.97
C VAL A 73 -6.53 5.26 -10.91
N THR A 74 -5.72 4.31 -10.42
CA THR A 74 -4.26 4.43 -10.36
C THR A 74 -3.68 4.69 -11.75
N ASN A 75 -4.06 3.87 -12.74
CA ASN A 75 -3.54 3.98 -14.11
C ASN A 75 -3.96 5.29 -14.76
N ALA A 76 -5.21 5.73 -14.59
CA ALA A 76 -5.68 7.00 -15.16
C ALA A 76 -4.85 8.21 -14.68
N ILE A 77 -4.48 8.25 -13.40
CA ILE A 77 -3.63 9.32 -12.84
C ILE A 77 -2.19 9.21 -13.32
N ILE A 78 -1.62 8.00 -13.31
CA ILE A 78 -0.22 7.76 -13.72
C ILE A 78 -0.03 8.05 -15.21
N GLU A 79 -0.89 7.50 -16.07
CA GLU A 79 -0.81 7.60 -17.52
C GLU A 79 -1.37 8.90 -18.08
N ARG A 80 -1.95 9.74 -17.21
CA ARG A 80 -2.63 10.99 -17.59
C ARG A 80 -3.73 10.73 -18.62
N ASN A 81 -4.53 9.69 -18.38
CA ASN A 81 -5.63 9.27 -19.24
C ASN A 81 -7.00 9.41 -18.52
N GLY A 82 -7.30 10.61 -18.06
CA GLY A 82 -8.58 10.96 -17.41
C GLY A 82 -9.29 12.08 -18.15
N ALA A 83 -10.27 12.69 -17.47
CA ALA A 83 -11.09 13.74 -18.04
C ALA A 83 -10.30 15.04 -18.28
N SER A 84 -10.62 15.76 -19.37
CA SER A 84 -10.22 17.17 -19.48
C SER A 84 -10.82 17.94 -18.29
N LEU A 85 -9.98 18.61 -17.50
CA LEU A 85 -10.32 19.10 -16.17
C LEU A 85 -10.18 20.63 -16.05
N GLY A 86 -11.15 21.25 -15.38
CA GLY A 86 -11.11 22.63 -14.89
C GLY A 86 -11.05 22.73 -13.37
N LEU A 87 -10.65 23.89 -12.87
CA LEU A 87 -10.67 24.24 -11.44
C LEU A 87 -11.35 25.60 -11.28
N ILE A 88 -12.29 25.69 -10.35
CA ILE A 88 -12.85 26.95 -9.86
C ILE A 88 -12.35 27.15 -8.43
N THR A 89 -11.62 28.24 -8.19
CA THR A 89 -10.95 28.50 -6.90
C THR A 89 -11.10 29.96 -6.45
N THR A 90 -10.72 30.22 -5.20
CA THR A 90 -10.70 31.55 -4.61
C THR A 90 -9.75 32.47 -5.39
N ARG A 91 -10.15 33.72 -5.61
CA ARG A 91 -9.30 34.74 -6.25
C ARG A 91 -7.93 34.86 -5.55
N GLY A 92 -6.86 34.80 -6.34
CA GLY A 92 -5.47 34.81 -5.89
C GLY A 92 -4.85 33.40 -5.73
N PHE A 93 -5.63 32.33 -5.87
CA PHE A 93 -5.20 30.95 -5.58
C PHE A 93 -5.13 30.06 -6.83
N ARG A 94 -5.19 30.66 -8.04
CA ARG A 94 -5.07 29.92 -9.31
C ARG A 94 -3.82 29.06 -9.43
N ASP A 95 -2.70 29.56 -8.91
CA ASP A 95 -1.37 28.95 -9.09
C ASP A 95 -0.96 28.04 -7.93
N LEU A 96 -1.86 27.78 -6.97
CA LEU A 96 -1.66 26.87 -5.84
C LEU A 96 -1.15 25.48 -6.27
N LEU A 97 -1.74 24.93 -7.34
CA LEU A 97 -1.34 23.61 -7.85
C LEU A 97 0.07 23.60 -8.46
N GLU A 98 0.56 24.75 -8.94
CA GLU A 98 1.89 24.87 -9.54
C GLU A 98 2.98 25.05 -8.48
N MET A 99 2.68 25.87 -7.45
CA MET A 99 3.62 26.17 -6.36
C MET A 99 3.82 24.98 -5.43
N GLY A 100 2.76 24.20 -5.17
CA GLY A 100 2.82 23.07 -4.26
C GLY A 100 3.16 23.49 -2.84
N THR A 101 4.14 22.82 -2.22
CA THR A 101 4.66 23.14 -0.89
C THR A 101 6.04 23.79 -0.94
N GLU A 102 6.57 24.08 -2.14
CA GLU A 102 7.95 24.57 -2.37
C GLU A 102 9.07 23.64 -1.83
N GLN A 103 8.73 22.45 -1.31
CA GLN A 103 9.68 21.46 -0.79
C GLN A 103 10.27 20.60 -1.91
N ARG A 104 11.61 20.53 -1.96
CA ARG A 104 12.35 19.63 -2.86
C ARG A 104 12.32 18.20 -2.31
N TYR A 105 11.73 17.28 -3.05
CA TYR A 105 11.77 15.86 -2.71
C TYR A 105 13.16 15.23 -2.90
N ASP A 106 14.03 15.90 -3.66
CA ASP A 106 15.44 15.57 -3.83
C ASP A 106 16.23 16.88 -3.84
N ILE A 107 16.94 17.14 -2.74
CA ILE A 107 17.72 18.37 -2.58
C ILE A 107 19.00 18.37 -3.44
N TYR A 108 19.47 17.20 -3.87
CA TYR A 108 20.71 17.03 -4.63
C TYR A 108 20.47 17.12 -6.15
N ASP A 109 19.27 16.80 -6.61
CA ASP A 109 18.89 16.96 -8.01
C ASP A 109 18.55 18.42 -8.33
N LEU A 110 19.51 19.17 -8.88
CA LEU A 110 19.33 20.57 -9.30
C LEU A 110 18.23 20.74 -10.36
N PHE A 111 17.96 19.70 -11.16
CA PHE A 111 17.02 19.71 -12.28
C PHE A 111 15.74 18.92 -11.99
N LEU A 112 15.43 18.71 -10.71
CA LEU A 112 14.25 17.95 -10.28
C LEU A 112 12.98 18.46 -10.96
N GLN A 113 12.07 17.52 -11.23
CA GLN A 113 10.81 17.79 -11.88
C GLN A 113 9.65 17.37 -11.00
N TYR A 114 8.75 18.31 -10.73
CA TYR A 114 7.49 17.99 -10.07
C TYR A 114 6.48 17.39 -11.04
N PRO A 115 5.56 16.55 -10.55
CA PRO A 115 4.47 16.05 -11.38
C PRO A 115 3.62 17.22 -11.84
N LYS A 116 3.39 17.30 -13.16
CA LYS A 116 2.51 18.34 -13.73
C LYS A 116 1.12 18.29 -13.07
N PRO A 117 0.51 19.43 -12.72
CA PRO A 117 -0.85 19.44 -12.20
C PRO A 117 -1.85 18.84 -13.19
N LEU A 118 -2.88 18.18 -12.68
CA LEU A 118 -3.95 17.59 -13.50
C LEU A 118 -4.78 18.64 -14.26
N VAL A 119 -4.81 19.88 -13.75
CA VAL A 119 -5.52 21.01 -14.36
C VAL A 119 -4.53 21.90 -15.10
N PRO A 120 -4.63 22.07 -16.43
CA PRO A 120 -3.86 23.08 -17.14
C PRO A 120 -4.18 24.49 -16.62
N ARG A 121 -3.16 25.34 -16.47
CA ARG A 121 -3.32 26.70 -15.89
C ARG A 121 -4.44 27.53 -16.54
N ARG A 122 -4.66 27.40 -17.85
CA ARG A 122 -5.72 28.11 -18.60
C ARG A 122 -7.15 27.75 -18.16
N TYR A 123 -7.35 26.60 -17.50
CA TYR A 123 -8.64 26.14 -16.99
C TYR A 123 -8.73 26.23 -15.46
N ARG A 124 -7.79 26.93 -14.83
CA ARG A 124 -7.86 27.31 -13.41
C ARG A 124 -8.48 28.72 -13.35
N LEU A 125 -9.75 28.78 -13.00
CA LEU A 125 -10.57 29.99 -13.00
C LEU A 125 -10.81 30.45 -11.57
N GLU A 126 -10.84 31.75 -11.38
CA GLU A 126 -10.94 32.38 -10.06
C GLU A 126 -12.26 33.10 -9.90
N VAL A 127 -12.84 32.97 -8.72
CA VAL A 127 -14.08 33.66 -8.34
C VAL A 127 -13.81 34.55 -7.13
N SER A 128 -14.40 35.74 -7.13
CA SER A 128 -14.42 36.62 -5.96
C SER A 128 -15.26 36.01 -4.85
N GLU A 129 -14.57 35.56 -3.81
CA GLU A 129 -15.09 34.80 -2.69
C GLU A 129 -14.00 34.78 -1.61
N ARG A 130 -14.34 34.84 -0.32
CA ARG A 130 -13.37 34.62 0.76
C ARG A 130 -14.02 34.23 2.08
N MET A 131 -13.45 33.23 2.74
CA MET A 131 -13.69 32.91 4.15
C MET A 131 -12.42 33.10 4.99
N ASP A 132 -12.58 33.36 6.29
CA ASP A 132 -11.49 33.32 7.27
C ASP A 132 -11.30 31.90 7.86
N ARG A 133 -10.29 31.74 8.71
CA ARG A 133 -9.97 30.46 9.36
C ARG A 133 -11.08 29.92 10.27
N ASP A 134 -11.94 30.80 10.78
CA ASP A 134 -13.05 30.45 11.68
C ASP A 134 -14.30 30.05 10.88
N GLY A 135 -14.31 30.30 9.56
CA GLY A 135 -15.41 30.03 8.64
C GLY A 135 -16.33 31.22 8.41
N ARG A 136 -15.96 32.43 8.86
CA ARG A 136 -16.75 33.65 8.63
C ARG A 136 -16.51 34.16 7.21
N VAL A 137 -17.58 34.65 6.59
CA VAL A 137 -17.51 35.24 5.25
C VAL A 137 -16.80 36.60 5.32
N VAL A 138 -15.69 36.72 4.60
CA VAL A 138 -14.94 37.96 4.41
C VAL A 138 -15.35 38.63 3.09
N THR A 139 -15.58 37.84 2.05
CA THR A 139 -16.09 38.31 0.76
C THR A 139 -17.17 37.34 0.29
N PRO A 140 -18.41 37.80 0.07
CA PRO A 140 -19.49 36.96 -0.44
C PRO A 140 -19.14 36.35 -1.80
N LEU A 141 -19.68 35.16 -2.08
CA LEU A 141 -19.56 34.51 -3.39
C LEU A 141 -20.19 35.38 -4.50
N ASP A 142 -19.40 35.71 -5.52
CA ASP A 142 -19.92 36.32 -6.75
C ASP A 142 -20.47 35.24 -7.69
N ALA A 143 -21.79 35.07 -7.67
CA ALA A 143 -22.49 34.06 -8.47
C ALA A 143 -22.30 34.25 -9.99
N ALA A 144 -22.24 35.50 -10.47
CA ALA A 144 -22.08 35.77 -11.90
C ALA A 144 -20.70 35.35 -12.41
N GLN A 145 -19.67 35.47 -11.56
CA GLN A 145 -18.34 34.95 -11.89
C GLN A 145 -18.31 33.41 -11.91
N VAL A 146 -19.08 32.73 -11.06
CA VAL A 146 -19.22 31.26 -11.14
C VAL A 146 -19.89 30.85 -12.44
N GLU A 147 -20.97 31.54 -12.85
CA GLU A 147 -21.66 31.28 -14.12
C GLU A 147 -20.69 31.43 -15.31
N ALA A 148 -19.99 32.57 -15.38
CA ALA A 148 -19.00 32.82 -16.44
C ALA A 148 -17.87 31.79 -16.47
N ALA A 149 -17.40 31.35 -15.29
CA ALA A 149 -16.39 30.29 -15.20
C ALA A 149 -16.93 28.96 -15.72
N ALA A 150 -18.16 28.59 -15.36
CA ALA A 150 -18.81 27.36 -15.83
C ALA A 150 -18.99 27.36 -17.36
N GLU A 151 -19.45 28.50 -17.93
CA GLU A 151 -19.57 28.67 -19.38
C GLU A 151 -18.23 28.54 -20.09
N THR A 152 -17.18 29.18 -19.55
CA THR A 152 -15.83 29.08 -20.10
C THR A 152 -15.33 27.64 -20.16
N LEU A 153 -15.54 26.85 -19.10
CA LEU A 153 -15.13 25.44 -19.07
C LEU A 153 -15.95 24.59 -20.05
N ARG A 154 -17.27 24.79 -20.09
CA ARG A 154 -18.18 24.10 -21.01
C ARG A 154 -17.79 24.38 -22.48
N ASP A 155 -17.61 25.64 -22.82
CA ASP A 155 -17.31 26.07 -24.19
C ASP A 155 -15.91 25.62 -24.64
N ALA A 156 -14.99 25.39 -23.69
CA ALA A 156 -13.69 24.79 -23.93
C ALA A 156 -13.72 23.24 -24.02
N GLY A 157 -14.89 22.61 -23.91
CA GLY A 157 -15.05 21.15 -23.98
C GLY A 157 -14.44 20.40 -22.78
N VAL A 158 -14.31 21.07 -21.64
CA VAL A 158 -13.88 20.44 -20.39
C VAL A 158 -14.96 19.45 -19.93
N GLN A 159 -14.54 18.27 -19.48
CA GLN A 159 -15.43 17.16 -19.13
C GLN A 159 -15.75 17.09 -17.63
N ALA A 160 -14.84 17.61 -16.79
CA ALA A 160 -15.04 17.67 -15.35
C ALA A 160 -14.47 18.97 -14.74
N ALA A 161 -14.97 19.37 -13.58
CA ALA A 161 -14.46 20.50 -12.81
C ALA A 161 -14.34 20.18 -11.32
N ALA A 162 -13.27 20.68 -10.71
CA ALA A 162 -13.11 20.75 -9.27
C ALA A 162 -13.49 22.15 -8.76
N ILE A 163 -14.15 22.22 -7.62
CA ILE A 163 -14.41 23.46 -6.88
C ILE A 163 -13.65 23.37 -5.55
N CYS A 164 -12.71 24.27 -5.33
CA CYS A 164 -11.92 24.31 -4.10
C CYS A 164 -11.70 25.76 -3.66
N PHE A 165 -12.42 26.17 -2.61
CA PHE A 165 -12.26 27.47 -1.97
C PHE A 165 -11.46 27.35 -0.67
N LEU A 166 -10.80 28.43 -0.29
CA LEU A 166 -10.09 28.47 0.99
C LEU A 166 -11.07 28.37 2.16
N HIS A 167 -10.69 27.56 3.14
CA HIS A 167 -11.51 27.27 4.32
C HIS A 167 -12.89 26.66 4.01
N GLY A 168 -13.11 26.13 2.79
CA GLY A 168 -14.31 25.37 2.44
C GLY A 168 -14.56 24.15 3.35
N TYR A 169 -13.48 23.58 3.93
CA TYR A 169 -13.56 22.53 4.96
C TYR A 169 -14.25 23.00 6.25
N ARG A 170 -14.14 24.30 6.58
CA ARG A 170 -14.69 24.89 7.80
C ARG A 170 -16.12 25.38 7.57
N ASN A 171 -16.38 25.97 6.42
CA ASN A 171 -17.72 26.40 6.01
C ASN A 171 -17.92 26.12 4.52
N SER A 172 -18.80 25.18 4.20
CA SER A 172 -19.02 24.68 2.84
C SER A 172 -19.98 25.53 2.00
N ALA A 173 -20.55 26.60 2.56
CA ALA A 173 -21.67 27.33 1.95
C ALA A 173 -21.35 27.85 0.53
N HIS A 174 -20.19 28.48 0.33
CA HIS A 174 -19.81 29.01 -0.98
C HIS A 174 -19.53 27.90 -2.00
N GLU A 175 -18.85 26.82 -1.59
CA GLU A 175 -18.55 25.71 -2.49
C GLU A 175 -19.82 25.01 -2.97
N ARG A 176 -20.77 24.75 -2.06
CA ARG A 176 -22.07 24.15 -2.40
C ARG A 176 -22.90 25.05 -3.30
N ALA A 177 -22.92 26.36 -3.03
CA ALA A 177 -23.61 27.32 -3.88
C ALA A 177 -23.00 27.38 -5.29
N ALA A 178 -21.67 27.38 -5.40
CA ALA A 178 -20.98 27.35 -6.67
C ALA A 178 -21.28 26.07 -7.45
N ALA A 179 -21.29 24.90 -6.79
CA ALA A 179 -21.63 23.62 -7.42
C ALA A 179 -23.05 23.61 -7.99
N ALA A 180 -24.03 24.15 -7.24
CA ALA A 180 -25.41 24.28 -7.71
C ALA A 180 -25.53 25.19 -8.95
N ILE A 181 -24.75 26.27 -9.02
CA ILE A 181 -24.68 27.15 -10.19
C ILE A 181 -24.08 26.40 -11.39
N VAL A 182 -22.96 25.72 -11.21
CA VAL A 182 -22.28 24.96 -12.28
C VAL A 182 -23.21 23.88 -12.83
N ALA A 183 -23.90 23.12 -11.97
CA ALA A 183 -24.84 22.07 -12.39
C ALA A 183 -25.99 22.62 -13.25
N ARG A 184 -26.45 23.84 -12.99
CA ARG A 184 -27.50 24.51 -13.77
C ARG A 184 -26.99 25.02 -15.13
N VAL A 185 -25.78 25.59 -15.17
CA VAL A 185 -25.22 26.25 -16.37
C VAL A 185 -24.54 25.27 -17.32
N ALA A 186 -23.95 24.20 -16.78
CA ALA A 186 -23.19 23.19 -17.50
C ALA A 186 -23.54 21.77 -17.00
N PRO A 187 -24.77 21.27 -17.24
CA PRO A 187 -25.23 19.98 -16.69
C PRO A 187 -24.46 18.76 -17.18
N GLY A 188 -23.71 18.86 -18.29
CA GLY A 188 -22.83 17.80 -18.78
C GLY A 188 -21.44 17.77 -18.14
N LEU A 189 -21.12 18.72 -17.28
CA LEU A 189 -19.84 18.82 -16.60
C LEU A 189 -19.90 18.04 -15.27
N ALA A 190 -19.06 17.03 -15.12
CA ALA A 190 -18.94 16.32 -13.84
C ALA A 190 -18.27 17.24 -12.81
N VAL A 191 -18.82 17.37 -11.60
CA VAL A 191 -18.33 18.30 -10.57
C VAL A 191 -17.92 17.57 -9.30
N SER A 192 -16.72 17.86 -8.81
CA SER A 192 -16.27 17.48 -7.47
C SER A 192 -16.07 18.72 -6.61
N VAL A 193 -16.59 18.68 -5.38
CA VAL A 193 -16.58 19.81 -4.43
C VAL A 193 -15.67 19.47 -3.26
N SER A 194 -14.73 20.37 -2.91
CA SER A 194 -13.66 20.02 -1.98
C SER A 194 -14.18 19.64 -0.58
N CYS A 195 -15.22 20.30 -0.07
CA CYS A 195 -15.86 19.96 1.20
C CYS A 195 -16.54 18.58 1.23
N ASP A 196 -16.87 18.00 0.07
CA ASP A 196 -17.47 16.65 -0.01
C ASP A 196 -16.38 15.59 -0.24
N VAL A 197 -15.32 15.91 -0.99
CA VAL A 197 -14.21 14.98 -1.27
C VAL A 197 -13.24 14.89 -0.08
N VAL A 198 -12.74 16.03 0.40
CA VAL A 198 -11.75 16.15 1.49
C VAL A 198 -12.05 17.39 2.35
N ALA A 199 -12.86 17.21 3.39
CA ALA A 199 -13.18 18.27 4.35
C ALA A 199 -12.07 18.51 5.38
N GLU A 200 -10.82 18.63 4.93
CA GLU A 200 -9.66 18.78 5.80
C GLU A 200 -8.90 20.11 5.59
N LEU A 201 -8.17 20.51 6.63
CA LEU A 201 -7.16 21.55 6.59
C LEU A 201 -6.08 21.21 5.54
N TRP A 202 -5.40 22.27 5.06
CA TRP A 202 -4.37 22.29 4.00
C TRP A 202 -4.93 22.34 2.58
N GLU A 203 -4.85 23.51 1.97
CA GLU A 203 -5.45 23.82 0.67
C GLU A 203 -4.77 23.10 -0.50
N TYR A 204 -3.45 22.90 -0.48
CA TYR A 204 -2.75 22.25 -1.59
C TYR A 204 -3.21 20.80 -1.74
N GLN A 205 -3.07 19.98 -0.69
CA GLN A 205 -3.46 18.57 -0.70
C GLN A 205 -4.97 18.41 -0.93
N ARG A 206 -5.82 19.26 -0.32
CA ARG A 206 -7.26 19.28 -0.55
C ARG A 206 -7.59 19.57 -2.02
N CYS A 207 -6.94 20.57 -2.62
CA CYS A 207 -7.16 20.95 -4.01
C CYS A 207 -6.68 19.86 -4.98
N VAL A 208 -5.48 19.31 -4.78
CA VAL A 208 -4.93 18.21 -5.60
C VAL A 208 -5.85 17.00 -5.56
N THR A 209 -6.33 16.62 -4.38
CA THR A 209 -7.22 15.46 -4.21
C THR A 209 -8.58 15.67 -4.88
N THR A 210 -9.16 16.86 -4.72
CA THR A 210 -10.45 17.20 -5.35
C THR A 210 -10.32 17.22 -6.87
N CYS A 211 -9.21 17.75 -7.39
CA CYS A 211 -8.88 17.70 -8.82
C CYS A 211 -8.72 16.25 -9.30
N ALA A 212 -8.01 15.41 -8.55
CA ALA A 212 -7.84 14.00 -8.89
C ALA A 212 -9.17 13.24 -8.90
N ASN A 213 -10.08 13.51 -7.95
CA ASN A 213 -11.42 12.93 -7.95
C ASN A 213 -12.19 13.31 -9.22
N ALA A 214 -12.28 14.61 -9.53
CA ALA A 214 -12.96 15.09 -10.74
C ALA A 214 -12.33 14.54 -12.02
N TYR A 215 -11.01 14.40 -12.06
CA TYR A 215 -10.26 13.89 -13.19
C TYR A 215 -10.65 12.45 -13.56
N VAL A 216 -10.86 11.57 -12.58
CA VAL A 216 -11.19 10.16 -12.82
C VAL A 216 -12.70 9.86 -12.78
N GLN A 217 -13.52 10.81 -12.32
CA GLN A 217 -14.98 10.63 -12.15
C GLN A 217 -15.68 10.16 -13.42
N PRO A 218 -15.50 10.77 -14.61
CA PRO A 218 -16.22 10.32 -15.80
C PRO A 218 -15.79 8.93 -16.28
N LEU A 219 -14.52 8.57 -16.07
CA LEU A 219 -13.99 7.24 -16.42
C LEU A 219 -14.65 6.17 -15.56
N MET A 220 -14.65 6.37 -14.23
CA MET A 220 -15.23 5.43 -13.29
C MET A 220 -16.75 5.33 -13.41
N ASP A 221 -17.44 6.45 -13.66
CA ASP A 221 -18.89 6.47 -13.88
C ASP A 221 -19.30 5.56 -15.05
N ARG A 222 -18.61 5.67 -16.20
CA ARG A 222 -18.85 4.80 -17.36
C ARG A 222 -18.54 3.33 -17.07
N TYR A 223 -17.41 3.05 -16.43
CA TYR A 223 -16.99 1.69 -16.12
C TYR A 223 -17.99 0.98 -15.21
N VAL A 224 -18.35 1.60 -14.08
CA VAL A 224 -19.27 1.02 -13.11
C VAL A 224 -20.67 0.84 -13.70
N THR A 225 -21.17 1.85 -14.43
CA THR A 225 -22.50 1.79 -15.08
C THR A 225 -22.58 0.64 -16.08
N ARG A 226 -21.54 0.46 -16.91
CA ARG A 226 -21.46 -0.65 -17.86
C ARG A 226 -21.44 -1.99 -17.15
N LEU A 227 -20.61 -2.13 -16.11
CA LEU A 227 -20.50 -3.37 -15.35
C LEU A 227 -21.83 -3.75 -14.69
N GLU A 228 -22.53 -2.80 -14.06
CA GLU A 228 -23.86 -3.01 -13.48
C GLU A 228 -24.88 -3.47 -14.54
N HIS A 229 -24.91 -2.80 -15.69
CA HIS A 229 -25.81 -3.14 -16.79
C HIS A 229 -25.57 -4.56 -17.32
N GLU A 230 -24.32 -4.90 -17.61
CA GLU A 230 -23.93 -6.20 -18.16
C GLU A 230 -24.18 -7.35 -17.17
N LEU A 231 -23.87 -7.14 -15.89
CA LEU A 231 -24.19 -8.12 -14.84
C LEU A 231 -25.70 -8.36 -14.76
N TRP A 232 -26.50 -7.29 -14.80
CA TRP A 232 -27.95 -7.40 -14.77
C TRP A 232 -28.51 -8.14 -15.99
N ALA A 233 -28.00 -7.82 -17.18
CA ALA A 233 -28.37 -8.48 -18.44
C ALA A 233 -28.05 -9.99 -18.42
N ARG A 234 -26.96 -10.39 -17.75
CA ARG A 234 -26.54 -11.80 -17.57
C ARG A 234 -27.22 -12.50 -16.38
N GLY A 235 -28.23 -11.88 -15.76
CA GLY A 235 -29.07 -12.50 -14.74
C GLY A 235 -28.56 -12.37 -13.30
N PHE A 236 -27.51 -11.60 -13.03
CA PHE A 236 -27.09 -11.29 -11.67
C PHE A 236 -28.12 -10.40 -10.97
N ARG A 237 -28.47 -10.73 -9.72
CA ARG A 237 -29.44 -9.99 -8.89
C ARG A 237 -28.90 -9.68 -7.48
N GLY A 238 -27.63 -9.97 -7.24
CA GLY A 238 -26.97 -9.72 -5.98
C GLY A 238 -26.43 -8.29 -5.87
N ALA A 239 -25.55 -8.07 -4.88
CA ALA A 239 -24.89 -6.79 -4.67
C ALA A 239 -23.53 -6.72 -5.38
N LEU A 240 -23.30 -5.66 -6.17
CA LEU A 240 -21.96 -5.29 -6.64
C LEU A 240 -21.33 -4.31 -5.64
N ARG A 241 -20.11 -4.59 -5.20
CA ARG A 241 -19.31 -3.74 -4.30
C ARG A 241 -17.96 -3.44 -4.89
N LEU A 242 -17.41 -2.27 -4.54
CA LEU A 242 -16.06 -1.90 -4.93
C LEU A 242 -15.18 -1.75 -3.69
N MET A 243 -13.95 -2.24 -3.79
CA MET A 243 -12.93 -2.12 -2.75
C MET A 243 -12.42 -0.69 -2.70
N HIS A 244 -12.40 -0.09 -1.52
CA HIS A 244 -11.76 1.20 -1.28
C HIS A 244 -10.38 1.00 -0.64
N SER A 245 -9.52 2.01 -0.75
CA SER A 245 -8.10 1.94 -0.43
C SER A 245 -7.79 1.65 1.04
N ALA A 246 -8.71 1.94 1.95
CA ALA A 246 -8.57 1.70 3.40
C ALA A 246 -9.11 0.33 3.84
N GLY A 247 -9.37 -0.60 2.91
CA GLY A 247 -9.68 -2.00 3.24
C GLY A 247 -11.14 -2.25 3.62
N GLY A 248 -12.06 -1.50 3.02
CA GLY A 248 -13.49 -1.78 3.12
C GLY A 248 -14.19 -1.71 1.77
N LEU A 249 -15.49 -1.92 1.78
CA LEU A 249 -16.32 -1.97 0.58
C LEU A 249 -17.26 -0.77 0.50
N VAL A 250 -17.46 -0.24 -0.70
CA VAL A 250 -18.42 0.83 -1.00
C VAL A 250 -19.44 0.39 -2.06
N SER A 251 -20.54 1.13 -2.13
CA SER A 251 -21.57 0.94 -3.17
C SER A 251 -21.08 1.46 -4.54
N PRO A 252 -21.69 1.01 -5.65
CA PRO A 252 -21.44 1.57 -6.98
C PRO A 252 -21.66 3.08 -7.03
N ALA A 253 -22.72 3.58 -6.38
CA ALA A 253 -23.01 5.02 -6.33
C ALA A 253 -21.87 5.83 -5.67
N THR A 254 -21.39 5.36 -4.51
CA THR A 254 -20.26 6.00 -3.82
C THR A 254 -18.98 5.94 -4.65
N ALA A 255 -18.70 4.82 -5.32
CA ALA A 255 -17.52 4.67 -6.16
C ALA A 255 -17.53 5.60 -7.39
N ARG A 256 -18.71 5.88 -7.96
CA ARG A 256 -18.85 6.86 -9.06
C ARG A 256 -18.73 8.30 -8.56
N ALA A 257 -19.21 8.61 -7.36
CA ALA A 257 -19.12 9.94 -6.77
C ALA A 257 -17.69 10.27 -6.28
N PHE A 258 -17.04 9.33 -5.61
CA PHE A 258 -15.72 9.50 -4.97
C PHE A 258 -14.68 8.47 -5.44
N PRO A 259 -14.46 8.33 -6.76
CA PRO A 259 -13.54 7.34 -7.33
C PRO A 259 -12.11 7.44 -6.79
N ILE A 260 -11.67 8.61 -6.31
CA ILE A 260 -10.31 8.77 -5.78
C ILE A 260 -10.05 7.86 -4.56
N ARG A 261 -11.10 7.42 -3.87
CA ARG A 261 -11.03 6.48 -2.73
C ARG A 261 -10.78 5.03 -3.15
N LEU A 262 -10.70 4.74 -4.45
CA LEU A 262 -10.42 3.40 -5.00
C LEU A 262 -8.97 3.29 -5.50
N LEU A 263 -8.18 4.36 -5.37
CA LEU A 263 -6.77 4.40 -5.74
C LEU A 263 -5.99 3.37 -4.91
N GLU A 264 -5.23 2.45 -5.51
CA GLU A 264 -4.59 1.33 -4.78
C GLU A 264 -5.55 0.38 -4.04
N SER A 265 -6.77 0.14 -4.57
CA SER A 265 -7.73 -0.79 -3.96
C SER A 265 -7.30 -2.27 -3.96
N GLY A 266 -6.53 -2.72 -4.96
CA GLY A 266 -6.04 -4.10 -5.07
C GLY A 266 -5.18 -4.54 -3.87
N PRO A 267 -4.07 -3.84 -3.59
CA PRO A 267 -3.20 -4.12 -2.44
C PRO A 267 -3.91 -4.12 -1.08
N ALA A 268 -5.02 -3.36 -0.95
CA ALA A 268 -5.79 -3.37 0.29
C ALA A 268 -6.35 -4.77 0.62
N GLY A 269 -6.71 -5.54 -0.40
CA GLY A 269 -7.10 -6.95 -0.25
C GLY A 269 -5.99 -7.81 0.34
N GLY A 270 -4.73 -7.62 -0.07
CA GLY A 270 -3.60 -8.38 0.46
C GLY A 270 -3.40 -8.15 1.97
N ALA A 271 -3.60 -6.93 2.45
CA ALA A 271 -3.54 -6.60 3.87
C ALA A 271 -4.69 -7.23 4.68
N LEU A 272 -5.91 -7.25 4.11
CA LEU A 272 -7.06 -7.92 4.74
C LEU A 272 -6.88 -9.44 4.79
N ALA A 273 -6.36 -10.04 3.73
CA ALA A 273 -6.00 -11.46 3.71
C ALA A 273 -4.93 -11.77 4.76
N THR A 274 -3.92 -10.89 4.87
CA THR A 274 -2.90 -10.98 5.92
C THR A 274 -3.52 -11.00 7.32
N ALA A 275 -4.42 -10.06 7.62
CA ALA A 275 -5.10 -10.01 8.91
C ALA A 275 -5.91 -11.29 9.19
N LEU A 276 -6.64 -11.78 8.18
CA LEU A 276 -7.41 -13.02 8.27
C LEU A 276 -6.53 -14.23 8.60
N PHE A 277 -5.46 -14.44 7.83
CA PHE A 277 -4.61 -15.62 7.99
C PHE A 277 -3.72 -15.54 9.22
N GLY A 278 -3.24 -14.34 9.57
CA GLY A 278 -2.57 -14.09 10.85
C GLY A 278 -3.47 -14.50 12.01
N ALA A 279 -4.70 -13.98 12.06
CA ALA A 279 -5.64 -14.27 13.15
C ALA A 279 -5.94 -15.77 13.27
N ARG A 280 -6.09 -16.48 12.14
CA ARG A 280 -6.32 -17.93 12.13
C ARG A 280 -5.10 -18.75 12.54
N ALA A 281 -3.89 -18.24 12.27
CA ALA A 281 -2.65 -18.83 12.77
C ALA A 281 -2.39 -18.49 14.25
N GLY A 282 -3.25 -17.67 14.89
CA GLY A 282 -3.14 -17.27 16.29
C GLY A 282 -2.39 -15.96 16.52
N TYR A 283 -2.08 -15.20 15.46
CA TYR A 283 -1.34 -13.95 15.53
C TYR A 283 -2.22 -12.74 15.22
N LYS A 284 -2.20 -11.74 16.09
CA LYS A 284 -2.89 -10.46 15.85
C LYS A 284 -1.97 -9.40 15.26
N ASP A 285 -0.67 -9.53 15.51
CA ASP A 285 0.36 -8.60 15.05
C ASP A 285 1.20 -9.32 14.00
N VAL A 286 0.99 -8.95 12.73
CA VAL A 286 1.67 -9.58 11.59
C VAL A 286 2.15 -8.56 10.55
N ILE A 287 3.24 -8.90 9.87
CA ILE A 287 3.77 -8.15 8.73
C ILE A 287 3.22 -8.80 7.45
N SER A 288 2.51 -8.02 6.63
CA SER A 288 2.19 -8.41 5.26
C SER A 288 3.44 -8.33 4.41
N PHE A 289 3.74 -9.38 3.64
CA PHE A 289 4.79 -9.37 2.62
C PHE A 289 4.26 -9.96 1.31
N ASP A 290 3.97 -9.08 0.36
CA ASP A 290 3.48 -9.42 -0.98
C ASP A 290 4.58 -9.16 -2.00
N MET A 291 5.11 -10.20 -2.65
CA MET A 291 6.09 -10.02 -3.72
C MET A 291 5.56 -10.56 -5.05
N GLY A 292 5.43 -9.67 -6.02
CA GLY A 292 5.07 -9.98 -7.39
C GLY A 292 6.27 -9.99 -8.33
N GLY A 293 6.00 -9.86 -9.63
CA GLY A 293 7.03 -9.82 -10.67
C GLY A 293 7.79 -8.48 -10.77
N THR A 294 7.24 -7.36 -10.31
CA THR A 294 7.86 -6.04 -10.49
C THR A 294 8.26 -5.37 -9.19
N THR A 295 7.49 -5.63 -8.13
CA THR A 295 7.54 -4.90 -6.86
C THR A 295 7.16 -5.84 -5.72
N ALA A 296 7.59 -5.46 -4.52
CA ALA A 296 7.12 -6.03 -3.27
C ALA A 296 6.39 -4.96 -2.49
N LYS A 297 5.42 -5.37 -1.67
CA LYS A 297 4.69 -4.50 -0.77
C LYS A 297 4.75 -5.08 0.63
N ALA A 298 4.91 -4.20 1.61
CA ALA A 298 4.81 -4.57 3.01
C ALA A 298 3.91 -3.61 3.78
N CYS A 299 3.13 -4.13 4.71
CA CYS A 299 2.32 -3.32 5.63
C CYS A 299 2.24 -3.99 6.99
N LEU A 300 1.87 -3.21 8.01
CA LEU A 300 1.66 -3.71 9.37
C LEU A 300 0.20 -3.94 9.66
N ILE A 301 -0.08 -5.12 10.20
CA ILE A 301 -1.33 -5.46 10.87
C ILE A 301 -1.06 -5.47 12.37
N GLU A 302 -1.82 -4.67 13.11
CA GLU A 302 -1.73 -4.61 14.58
C GLU A 302 -3.12 -4.86 15.16
N ASN A 303 -3.20 -5.68 16.20
CA ASN A 303 -4.47 -6.07 16.82
C ASN A 303 -5.49 -6.61 15.79
N GLY A 304 -5.00 -7.29 14.75
CA GLY A 304 -5.82 -7.83 13.66
C GLY A 304 -6.29 -6.81 12.63
N ARG A 305 -5.76 -5.58 12.61
CA ARG A 305 -6.19 -4.52 11.68
C ARG A 305 -5.02 -3.84 10.98
N ALA A 306 -5.19 -3.56 9.70
CA ALA A 306 -4.19 -2.82 8.94
C ALA A 306 -4.11 -1.36 9.40
N SER A 307 -2.89 -0.82 9.47
CA SER A 307 -2.70 0.62 9.70
C SER A 307 -3.26 1.42 8.51
N ILE A 308 -3.91 2.55 8.78
CA ILE A 308 -4.43 3.44 7.75
C ILE A 308 -3.60 4.73 7.73
N ALA A 309 -3.08 5.08 6.56
CA ALA A 309 -2.48 6.38 6.31
C ALA A 309 -3.54 7.36 5.80
N PRO A 310 -3.51 8.64 6.24
CA PRO A 310 -4.49 9.64 5.82
C PRO A 310 -4.26 10.16 4.39
N MET A 311 -3.08 9.87 3.81
CA MET A 311 -2.65 10.40 2.52
C MET A 311 -1.65 9.45 1.86
N MET A 312 -1.64 9.44 0.53
CA MET A 312 -0.61 8.81 -0.30
C MET A 312 -0.18 9.71 -1.46
N GLU A 313 0.79 9.24 -2.25
CA GLU A 313 1.24 9.94 -3.47
C GLU A 313 0.92 9.11 -4.71
N ALA A 314 0.31 9.74 -5.70
CA ALA A 314 0.01 9.13 -7.01
C ALA A 314 0.86 9.77 -8.12
N GLY A 315 1.17 9.01 -9.18
CA GLY A 315 1.83 9.57 -10.36
C GLY A 315 3.22 10.14 -10.10
N ARG A 316 4.03 9.46 -9.28
CA ARG A 316 5.41 9.85 -8.93
C ARG A 316 6.28 9.99 -10.19
N VAL A 317 7.00 11.11 -10.28
CA VAL A 317 7.99 11.34 -11.35
C VAL A 317 9.18 10.41 -11.19
N HIS A 318 9.62 10.18 -9.94
CA HIS A 318 10.63 9.18 -9.62
C HIS A 318 10.01 8.09 -8.75
N ARG A 319 9.90 6.88 -9.30
CA ARG A 319 9.44 5.71 -8.54
C ARG A 319 10.34 5.55 -7.31
N PHE A 320 9.73 5.32 -6.15
CA PHE A 320 10.37 5.15 -4.83
C PHE A 320 10.94 6.42 -4.16
N LYS A 321 10.82 7.62 -4.74
CA LYS A 321 11.15 8.89 -4.05
C LYS A 321 9.88 9.56 -3.50
N LYS A 322 9.74 9.62 -2.17
CA LYS A 322 8.67 10.35 -1.45
C LYS A 322 8.77 11.84 -1.72
N GLY A 323 7.65 12.49 -1.99
CA GLY A 323 7.50 13.88 -2.40
C GLY A 323 7.47 14.10 -3.92
N SER A 324 7.79 13.08 -4.73
CA SER A 324 7.83 13.21 -6.20
C SER A 324 6.48 12.96 -6.89
N GLY A 325 5.43 12.64 -6.13
CA GLY A 325 4.07 12.40 -6.64
C GLY A 325 3.06 13.45 -6.22
N LEU A 326 1.85 13.34 -6.77
CA LEU A 326 0.71 14.16 -6.39
C LEU A 326 0.18 13.70 -5.03
N PRO A 327 0.10 14.57 -4.00
CA PRO A 327 -0.44 14.18 -2.71
C PRO A 327 -1.96 14.02 -2.78
N ILE A 328 -2.45 12.84 -2.43
CA ILE A 328 -3.86 12.46 -2.43
C ILE A 328 -4.29 12.15 -0.99
N LYS A 329 -5.12 13.00 -0.41
CA LYS A 329 -5.79 12.80 0.89
C LYS A 329 -6.97 11.86 0.73
N ALA A 330 -6.66 10.57 0.59
CA ALA A 330 -7.63 9.49 0.67
C ALA A 330 -7.10 8.47 1.69
N PRO A 331 -7.90 8.06 2.68
CA PRO A 331 -7.53 6.98 3.59
C PRO A 331 -7.12 5.75 2.80
N VAL A 332 -5.93 5.22 3.08
CA VAL A 332 -5.36 4.06 2.40
C VAL A 332 -4.67 3.17 3.41
N ILE A 333 -4.66 1.86 3.17
CA ILE A 333 -3.83 0.96 3.96
C ILE A 333 -2.38 1.41 3.83
N ASP A 334 -1.77 1.69 4.98
CA ASP A 334 -0.41 2.20 5.03
C ASP A 334 0.56 1.06 4.71
N MET A 335 1.11 1.14 3.51
CA MET A 335 2.02 0.15 2.97
C MET A 335 3.21 0.83 2.35
N ILE A 336 4.36 0.17 2.45
CA ILE A 336 5.54 0.55 1.70
C ILE A 336 5.62 -0.27 0.41
N GLU A 337 5.80 0.43 -0.70
CA GLU A 337 6.15 -0.19 -1.98
C GLU A 337 7.66 -0.25 -2.11
N ILE A 338 8.16 -1.43 -2.44
CA ILE A 338 9.58 -1.74 -2.53
C ILE A 338 9.88 -2.09 -3.98
N GLY A 339 10.89 -1.43 -4.57
CA GLY A 339 11.32 -1.59 -5.96
C GLY A 339 12.04 -2.91 -6.27
N ALA A 340 11.60 -3.99 -5.64
CA ALA A 340 12.16 -5.32 -5.72
C ALA A 340 11.05 -6.34 -5.98
N GLY A 341 11.14 -7.08 -7.06
CA GLY A 341 10.22 -8.17 -7.43
C GLY A 341 10.94 -9.25 -8.22
N GLY A 342 10.23 -10.29 -8.64
CA GLY A 342 10.82 -11.41 -9.38
C GLY A 342 11.53 -11.01 -10.68
N GLY A 343 11.10 -9.96 -11.34
CA GLY A 343 11.67 -9.42 -12.58
C GLY A 343 12.61 -8.24 -12.35
N SER A 344 12.95 -7.88 -11.11
CA SER A 344 13.92 -6.82 -10.85
C SER A 344 15.28 -7.18 -11.43
N ILE A 345 15.89 -6.23 -12.13
CA ILE A 345 17.13 -6.43 -12.87
C ILE A 345 18.32 -6.22 -11.92
N ALA A 346 19.29 -7.13 -11.99
CA ALA A 346 20.56 -7.02 -11.31
C ALA A 346 21.58 -6.23 -12.16
N VAL A 347 22.23 -5.23 -11.56
CA VAL A 347 23.24 -4.39 -12.23
C VAL A 347 24.41 -4.13 -11.28
N ILE A 348 25.57 -3.80 -11.86
CA ILE A 348 26.68 -3.20 -11.11
C ILE A 348 26.54 -1.68 -11.23
N ASP A 349 26.56 -0.98 -10.11
CA ASP A 349 26.47 0.49 -10.09
C ASP A 349 27.82 1.17 -10.36
N GLU A 350 27.83 2.51 -10.37
CA GLU A 350 29.02 3.32 -10.69
C GLU A 350 30.16 3.16 -9.69
N VAL A 351 29.87 2.67 -8.47
CA VAL A 351 30.86 2.41 -7.42
C VAL A 351 31.26 0.93 -7.34
N GLY A 352 30.81 0.09 -8.29
CA GLY A 352 31.21 -1.30 -8.40
C GLY A 352 30.42 -2.27 -7.51
N LEU A 353 29.30 -1.85 -6.93
CA LEU A 353 28.47 -2.67 -6.04
C LEU A 353 27.30 -3.31 -6.79
N LEU A 354 26.94 -4.53 -6.39
CA LEU A 354 25.78 -5.25 -6.93
C LEU A 354 24.48 -4.62 -6.40
N ARG A 355 23.63 -4.16 -7.32
CA ARG A 355 22.29 -3.62 -7.05
C ARG A 355 21.22 -4.47 -7.72
N VAL A 356 20.06 -4.58 -7.09
CA VAL A 356 18.88 -5.25 -7.67
C VAL A 356 17.69 -4.30 -7.65
N GLY A 357 17.09 -4.06 -8.82
CA GLY A 357 16.09 -3.02 -8.98
C GLY A 357 16.70 -1.61 -9.03
N PRO A 358 15.89 -0.54 -9.11
CA PRO A 358 14.43 -0.54 -9.18
C PRO A 358 13.87 -0.89 -10.57
N LYS A 359 14.73 -1.00 -11.60
CA LYS A 359 14.29 -1.39 -12.95
C LYS A 359 13.83 -2.85 -12.95
N SER A 360 12.76 -3.13 -13.70
CA SER A 360 12.20 -4.48 -13.87
C SER A 360 12.11 -4.83 -15.34
N ALA A 361 12.32 -6.11 -15.67
CA ALA A 361 12.16 -6.66 -17.00
C ALA A 361 10.68 -6.85 -17.42
N GLY A 362 9.74 -6.67 -16.48
CA GLY A 362 8.31 -6.85 -16.73
C GLY A 362 7.95 -8.27 -17.16
N ALA A 363 6.89 -8.41 -17.98
CA ALA A 363 6.47 -9.68 -18.57
C ALA A 363 6.87 -9.83 -20.06
N ASP A 364 7.28 -8.73 -20.70
CA ASP A 364 7.72 -8.63 -22.09
C ASP A 364 8.78 -7.51 -22.19
N PRO A 365 10.06 -7.80 -22.50
CA PRO A 365 10.60 -9.11 -22.90
C PRO A 365 10.74 -10.09 -21.72
N GLY A 366 10.56 -9.64 -20.48
CA GLY A 366 10.59 -10.45 -19.27
C GLY A 366 11.98 -10.94 -18.84
N PRO A 367 12.07 -11.69 -17.73
CA PRO A 367 13.27 -12.46 -17.34
C PRO A 367 13.87 -13.27 -18.49
N ALA A 368 15.19 -13.45 -18.50
CA ALA A 368 15.86 -14.20 -19.55
C ALA A 368 15.34 -15.64 -19.67
N CYS A 369 15.06 -16.26 -18.52
CA CYS A 369 14.46 -17.59 -18.42
C CYS A 369 13.07 -17.73 -19.03
N TYR A 370 12.36 -16.64 -19.35
CA TYR A 370 11.07 -16.73 -20.04
C TYR A 370 11.20 -17.07 -21.53
N GLY A 371 12.41 -16.96 -22.10
CA GLY A 371 12.66 -17.28 -23.51
C GLY A 371 11.98 -16.33 -24.51
N ARG A 372 11.57 -15.13 -24.08
CA ARG A 372 10.86 -14.12 -24.88
C ARG A 372 11.75 -12.98 -25.40
N GLY A 373 13.06 -13.17 -25.38
CA GLY A 373 14.05 -12.17 -25.85
C GLY A 373 14.67 -11.32 -24.75
N GLY A 374 14.31 -11.52 -23.48
CA GLY A 374 14.99 -10.91 -22.33
C GLY A 374 16.43 -11.42 -22.21
N THR A 375 17.38 -10.53 -21.91
CA THR A 375 18.81 -10.86 -21.77
C THR A 375 19.45 -10.34 -20.49
N GLN A 376 18.76 -9.48 -19.74
CA GLN A 376 19.27 -8.92 -18.50
C GLN A 376 19.02 -9.89 -17.33
N PRO A 377 19.96 -10.04 -16.38
CA PRO A 377 19.78 -10.92 -15.24
C PRO A 377 18.72 -10.38 -14.29
N THR A 378 17.79 -11.24 -13.88
CA THR A 378 16.73 -10.89 -12.93
C THR A 378 16.72 -11.81 -11.71
N VAL A 379 15.93 -11.43 -10.71
CA VAL A 379 15.68 -12.26 -9.51
C VAL A 379 15.12 -13.64 -9.87
N THR A 380 14.25 -13.73 -10.87
CA THR A 380 13.67 -15.01 -11.35
C THR A 380 14.75 -15.86 -12.02
N ASP A 381 15.67 -15.25 -12.77
CA ASP A 381 16.81 -15.98 -13.36
C ASP A 381 17.71 -16.54 -12.26
N ALA A 382 18.00 -15.75 -11.23
CA ALA A 382 18.75 -16.21 -10.06
C ALA A 382 18.04 -17.37 -9.33
N ASN A 383 16.73 -17.28 -9.10
CA ASN A 383 15.95 -18.36 -8.47
C ASN A 383 16.04 -19.68 -9.26
N LEU A 384 16.05 -19.61 -10.59
CA LEU A 384 16.19 -20.78 -11.44
C LEU A 384 17.61 -21.36 -11.38
N VAL A 385 18.65 -20.51 -11.41
CA VAL A 385 20.06 -20.94 -11.27
C VAL A 385 20.32 -21.56 -9.89
N LEU A 386 19.71 -21.04 -8.83
CA LEU A 386 19.79 -21.58 -7.47
C LEU A 386 19.02 -22.89 -7.29
N GLY A 387 18.23 -23.31 -8.28
CA GLY A 387 17.39 -24.51 -8.22
C GLY A 387 16.11 -24.34 -7.41
N TRP A 388 15.72 -23.12 -7.03
CA TRP A 388 14.50 -22.88 -6.26
C TRP A 388 13.24 -23.07 -7.11
N TYR A 389 13.30 -22.73 -8.40
CA TYR A 389 12.18 -22.90 -9.34
C TYR A 389 12.33 -24.15 -10.20
N ASP A 390 11.20 -24.77 -10.52
CA ASP A 390 11.13 -25.85 -11.50
C ASP A 390 11.04 -25.26 -12.91
N PRO A 391 11.95 -25.60 -13.83
CA PRO A 391 11.83 -25.17 -15.22
C PRO A 391 10.58 -25.72 -15.93
N GLY A 392 10.04 -26.87 -15.50
CA GLY A 392 8.89 -27.53 -16.11
C GLY A 392 7.53 -27.27 -15.44
N PHE A 393 7.50 -26.66 -14.25
CA PHE A 393 6.26 -26.48 -13.47
C PHE A 393 5.86 -25.01 -13.24
N PHE A 394 6.53 -24.05 -13.88
CA PHE A 394 6.18 -22.64 -13.73
C PHE A 394 4.75 -22.34 -14.24
N LEU A 395 3.97 -21.58 -13.46
CA LEU A 395 2.52 -21.36 -13.67
C LEU A 395 1.72 -22.67 -13.82
N GLY A 396 2.04 -23.68 -13.00
CA GLY A 396 1.46 -25.03 -13.06
C GLY A 396 1.78 -25.78 -14.35
N GLY A 397 2.95 -25.52 -14.94
CA GLY A 397 3.41 -26.15 -16.17
C GLY A 397 2.89 -25.51 -17.46
N ARG A 398 2.21 -24.36 -17.39
CA ARG A 398 1.78 -23.60 -18.58
C ARG A 398 2.94 -22.88 -19.27
N MET A 399 4.06 -22.69 -18.57
CA MET A 399 5.26 -22.04 -19.10
C MET A 399 6.49 -22.86 -18.73
N THR A 400 7.30 -23.20 -19.73
CA THR A 400 8.62 -23.83 -19.54
C THR A 400 9.68 -22.75 -19.47
N LEU A 401 10.57 -22.81 -18.47
CA LEU A 401 11.66 -21.85 -18.29
C LEU A 401 12.96 -22.34 -18.94
N ASP A 402 13.71 -21.44 -19.56
CA ASP A 402 15.03 -21.69 -20.14
C ASP A 402 16.13 -21.46 -19.08
N ALA A 403 16.59 -22.56 -18.47
CA ALA A 403 17.66 -22.53 -17.48
C ALA A 403 19.01 -22.04 -18.06
N ALA A 404 19.30 -22.33 -19.32
CA ALA A 404 20.55 -21.94 -19.94
C ALA A 404 20.56 -20.43 -20.24
N ALA A 405 19.42 -19.84 -20.59
CA ALA A 405 19.28 -18.39 -20.71
C ALA A 405 19.48 -17.68 -19.36
N ALA A 406 18.91 -18.22 -18.28
CA ALA A 406 19.10 -17.71 -16.93
C ALA A 406 20.58 -17.70 -16.53
N GLU A 407 21.26 -18.84 -16.71
CA GLU A 407 22.67 -19.00 -16.36
C GLU A 407 23.57 -18.03 -17.13
N ARG A 408 23.34 -17.87 -18.44
CA ARG A 408 24.09 -16.90 -19.26
C ARG A 408 23.90 -15.46 -18.79
N ALA A 409 22.66 -15.07 -18.48
CA ALA A 409 22.36 -13.72 -18.03
C ALA A 409 23.04 -13.43 -16.68
N VAL A 410 22.94 -14.34 -15.71
CA VAL A 410 23.54 -14.19 -14.39
C VAL A 410 25.08 -14.25 -14.44
N ALA A 411 25.66 -15.11 -15.28
CA ALA A 411 27.11 -15.13 -15.52
C ALA A 411 27.63 -13.78 -16.02
N GLY A 412 26.84 -13.06 -16.83
CA GLY A 412 27.19 -11.74 -17.36
C GLY A 412 27.36 -10.65 -16.30
N VAL A 413 26.57 -10.67 -15.22
CA VAL A 413 26.76 -9.73 -14.09
C VAL A 413 27.85 -10.22 -13.13
N GLY A 414 27.95 -11.54 -12.89
CA GLY A 414 29.00 -12.11 -12.06
C GLY A 414 30.41 -11.80 -12.57
N ALA A 415 30.63 -11.90 -13.88
CA ALA A 415 31.92 -11.60 -14.50
C ALA A 415 32.41 -10.16 -14.28
N GLN A 416 31.51 -9.19 -14.07
CA GLN A 416 31.87 -7.77 -13.85
C GLN A 416 32.47 -7.53 -12.45
N ILE A 417 32.15 -8.39 -11.49
CA ILE A 417 32.61 -8.32 -10.09
C ILE A 417 33.43 -9.55 -9.68
N GLY A 418 33.89 -10.35 -10.66
CA GLY A 418 34.75 -11.50 -10.42
C GLY A 418 34.08 -12.70 -9.75
N LEU A 419 32.76 -12.83 -9.84
CA LEU A 419 31.98 -13.93 -9.25
C LEU A 419 31.56 -14.98 -10.29
N SER A 420 31.41 -16.22 -9.85
CA SER A 420 30.78 -17.28 -10.66
C SER A 420 29.29 -16.98 -10.89
N ALA A 421 28.66 -17.64 -11.87
CA ALA A 421 27.22 -17.50 -12.10
C ALA A 421 26.39 -17.91 -10.86
N LEU A 422 26.85 -18.92 -10.13
CA LEU A 422 26.18 -19.40 -8.93
C LEU A 422 26.32 -18.41 -7.76
N ASP A 423 27.53 -17.89 -7.54
CA ASP A 423 27.78 -16.89 -6.49
C ASP A 423 27.05 -15.57 -6.79
N ALA A 424 27.00 -15.17 -8.06
CA ALA A 424 26.22 -14.04 -8.51
C ALA A 424 24.72 -14.27 -8.31
N ALA A 425 24.18 -15.46 -8.61
CA ALA A 425 22.78 -15.79 -8.35
C ALA A 425 22.44 -15.69 -6.86
N TRP A 426 23.32 -16.22 -6.00
CA TRP A 426 23.17 -16.10 -4.55
C TRP A 426 23.27 -14.65 -4.07
N GLY A 427 24.20 -13.87 -4.64
CA GLY A 427 24.34 -12.44 -4.38
C GLY A 427 23.09 -11.65 -4.74
N ILE A 428 22.47 -11.92 -5.89
CA ILE A 428 21.20 -11.31 -6.30
C ILE A 428 20.11 -11.61 -5.26
N ALA A 429 19.98 -12.88 -4.83
CA ALA A 429 19.00 -13.27 -3.82
C ALA A 429 19.24 -12.61 -2.46
N LYS A 430 20.49 -12.45 -2.01
CA LYS A 430 20.83 -11.73 -0.76
C LYS A 430 20.56 -10.23 -0.86
N VAL A 431 21.01 -9.58 -1.94
CA VAL A 431 20.86 -8.13 -2.12
C VAL A 431 19.38 -7.74 -2.21
N VAL A 432 18.57 -8.50 -2.95
CA VAL A 432 17.13 -8.25 -3.03
C VAL A 432 16.44 -8.47 -1.68
N THR A 433 16.85 -9.52 -0.93
CA THR A 433 16.35 -9.79 0.42
C THR A 433 16.65 -8.65 1.38
N GLU A 434 17.91 -8.19 1.47
CA GLU A 434 18.27 -7.11 2.37
C GLU A 434 17.58 -5.80 1.96
N SER A 435 17.46 -5.51 0.66
CA SER A 435 16.74 -4.33 0.18
C SER A 435 15.27 -4.34 0.64
N MET A 436 14.59 -5.49 0.53
CA MET A 436 13.22 -5.66 1.02
C MET A 436 13.12 -5.56 2.53
N ALA A 437 14.03 -6.19 3.27
CA ALA A 437 14.06 -6.13 4.73
C ALA A 437 14.38 -4.72 5.24
N ALA A 438 15.28 -3.99 4.60
CA ALA A 438 15.64 -2.61 4.93
C ALA A 438 14.44 -1.69 4.76
N ALA A 439 13.77 -1.74 3.61
CA ALA A 439 12.58 -0.93 3.36
C ALA A 439 11.46 -1.22 4.38
N ALA A 440 11.18 -2.51 4.63
CA ALA A 440 10.21 -2.90 5.66
C ALA A 440 10.61 -2.36 7.04
N ARG A 441 11.88 -2.47 7.43
CA ARG A 441 12.39 -1.96 8.72
C ARG A 441 12.19 -0.46 8.87
N VAL A 442 12.55 0.34 7.87
CA VAL A 442 12.34 1.80 7.88
C VAL A 442 10.87 2.12 8.09
N HIS A 443 9.97 1.45 7.36
CA HIS A 443 8.53 1.65 7.53
C HIS A 443 8.04 1.29 8.95
N MET A 444 8.57 0.23 9.55
CA MET A 444 8.22 -0.16 10.93
C MET A 444 8.75 0.82 11.97
N VAL A 445 9.97 1.32 11.80
CA VAL A 445 10.55 2.31 12.72
C VAL A 445 9.83 3.65 12.58
N GLU A 446 9.39 4.04 11.37
CA GLU A 446 8.50 5.19 11.20
C GLU A 446 7.21 5.10 12.04
N LYS A 447 6.83 3.90 12.47
CA LYS A 447 5.67 3.60 13.34
C LYS A 447 6.06 3.30 14.79
N GLY A 448 7.35 3.31 15.14
CA GLY A 448 7.85 2.96 16.47
C GLY A 448 7.69 1.47 16.80
N ARG A 449 7.77 0.58 15.80
CA ARG A 449 7.54 -0.87 15.96
C ARG A 449 8.79 -1.70 15.76
N ASP A 450 8.92 -2.76 16.56
CA ASP A 450 10.01 -3.75 16.47
C ASP A 450 9.54 -4.99 15.68
N PRO A 451 10.14 -5.31 14.51
CA PRO A 451 9.75 -6.44 13.67
C PRO A 451 9.77 -7.78 14.40
N ARG A 452 10.63 -7.96 15.39
CA ARG A 452 10.81 -9.24 16.10
C ARG A 452 9.59 -9.68 16.90
N ARG A 453 8.64 -8.76 17.14
CA ARG A 453 7.38 -9.02 17.86
C ARG A 453 6.26 -9.54 16.96
N TYR A 454 6.48 -9.55 15.64
CA TYR A 454 5.47 -9.89 14.64
C TYR A 454 5.78 -11.25 14.03
N ALA A 455 4.74 -11.96 13.58
CA ALA A 455 4.90 -12.98 12.54
C ALA A 455 4.81 -12.32 11.15
N MET A 456 5.23 -13.01 10.09
CA MET A 456 5.12 -12.50 8.72
C MET A 456 4.18 -13.36 7.90
N VAL A 457 3.25 -12.76 7.16
CA VAL A 457 2.44 -13.46 6.16
C VAL A 457 3.02 -13.20 4.78
N GLY A 458 3.56 -14.23 4.15
CA GLY A 458 4.20 -14.16 2.83
C GLY A 458 3.26 -14.64 1.73
N PHE A 459 2.95 -13.80 0.75
CA PHE A 459 2.08 -14.13 -0.38
C PHE A 459 2.49 -13.38 -1.66
N GLY A 460 1.70 -13.52 -2.72
CA GLY A 460 2.10 -13.13 -4.08
C GLY A 460 2.89 -14.24 -4.78
N GLY A 461 3.09 -14.10 -6.10
CA GLY A 461 3.70 -15.16 -6.91
C GLY A 461 5.17 -15.45 -6.56
N ALA A 462 5.92 -14.45 -6.08
CA ALA A 462 7.32 -14.57 -5.69
C ALA A 462 7.56 -14.47 -4.18
N GLY A 463 6.55 -14.06 -3.38
CA GLY A 463 6.68 -13.84 -1.95
C GLY A 463 7.08 -15.08 -1.16
N PRO A 464 6.40 -16.23 -1.33
CA PRO A 464 6.73 -17.44 -0.59
C PRO A 464 8.17 -17.95 -0.81
N ALA A 465 8.83 -17.58 -1.91
CA ALA A 465 10.21 -17.96 -2.17
C ALA A 465 11.22 -17.16 -1.32
N TYR A 466 10.85 -15.93 -0.93
CA TYR A 466 11.74 -15.01 -0.19
C TYR A 466 11.32 -14.79 1.25
N ALA A 467 10.07 -15.10 1.63
CA ALA A 467 9.50 -14.77 2.93
C ALA A 467 10.37 -15.25 4.11
N ALA A 468 10.90 -16.48 4.08
CA ALA A 468 11.78 -16.99 5.13
C ALA A 468 13.10 -16.21 5.25
N MET A 469 13.71 -15.82 4.12
CA MET A 469 14.96 -15.04 4.13
C MET A 469 14.72 -13.60 4.59
N VAL A 470 13.63 -12.96 4.16
CA VAL A 470 13.27 -11.60 4.60
C VAL A 470 12.92 -11.59 6.09
N ALA A 471 12.15 -12.58 6.56
CA ALA A 471 11.84 -12.76 7.98
C ALA A 471 13.12 -12.91 8.81
N ARG A 472 14.06 -13.74 8.36
CA ARG A 472 15.37 -13.91 9.00
C ARG A 472 16.15 -12.59 9.08
N ALA A 473 16.19 -11.82 7.99
CA ALA A 473 16.85 -10.51 7.97
C ALA A 473 16.20 -9.49 8.91
N LEU A 474 14.87 -9.57 9.08
CA LEU A 474 14.11 -8.74 10.02
C LEU A 474 14.18 -9.22 11.48
N GLY A 475 14.60 -10.47 11.71
CA GLY A 475 14.58 -11.11 13.03
C GLY A 475 13.21 -11.66 13.43
N VAL A 476 12.32 -11.87 12.45
CA VAL A 476 11.00 -12.48 12.63
C VAL A 476 11.16 -14.00 12.75
N ALA A 477 10.56 -14.57 13.79
CA ALA A 477 10.70 -15.99 14.11
C ALA A 477 9.75 -16.92 13.32
N GLU A 478 8.67 -16.38 12.77
CA GLU A 478 7.64 -17.19 12.11
C GLU A 478 7.12 -16.55 10.82
N VAL A 479 7.07 -17.37 9.77
CA VAL A 479 6.43 -17.04 8.49
C VAL A 479 5.21 -17.91 8.28
N ILE A 480 4.12 -17.30 7.79
CA ILE A 480 2.86 -17.92 7.45
C ILE A 480 2.66 -17.74 5.95
N VAL A 481 2.59 -18.83 5.18
CA VAL A 481 2.19 -18.77 3.76
C VAL A 481 0.78 -19.35 3.64
N PRO A 482 -0.22 -18.51 3.30
CA PRO A 482 -1.61 -18.94 3.24
C PRO A 482 -1.87 -19.85 2.02
N PRO A 483 -2.97 -20.61 2.02
CA PRO A 483 -3.46 -21.24 0.79
C PRO A 483 -3.80 -20.17 -0.25
N ALA A 484 -3.63 -20.48 -1.54
CA ALA A 484 -3.91 -19.55 -2.63
C ALA A 484 -3.07 -18.26 -2.57
N SER A 485 -1.81 -18.37 -2.15
CA SER A 485 -0.92 -17.22 -1.90
C SER A 485 -0.79 -16.28 -3.12
N GLY A 486 -0.82 -16.82 -4.34
CA GLY A 486 -0.78 -16.05 -5.59
C GLY A 486 -2.05 -15.26 -5.92
N ALA A 487 -3.15 -15.44 -5.19
CA ALA A 487 -4.44 -14.75 -5.38
C ALA A 487 -5.01 -14.16 -4.06
N ALA A 488 -4.14 -13.96 -3.06
CA ALA A 488 -4.55 -13.54 -1.72
C ALA A 488 -5.29 -12.19 -1.70
N SER A 489 -4.98 -11.26 -2.60
CA SER A 489 -5.66 -9.95 -2.67
C SER A 489 -7.16 -10.10 -2.96
N ALA A 490 -7.52 -10.91 -3.96
CA ALA A 490 -8.93 -11.16 -4.29
C ALA A 490 -9.68 -11.88 -3.14
N LEU A 491 -8.99 -12.77 -2.42
CA LEU A 491 -9.54 -13.39 -1.20
C LEU A 491 -9.81 -12.35 -0.11
N GLY A 492 -8.90 -11.39 0.09
CA GLY A 492 -9.08 -10.31 1.06
C GLY A 492 -10.36 -9.51 0.84
N PHE A 493 -10.82 -9.37 -0.40
CA PHE A 493 -12.08 -8.69 -0.71
C PHE A 493 -13.29 -9.41 -0.10
N LEU A 494 -13.25 -10.74 0.04
CA LEU A 494 -14.34 -11.52 0.63
C LEU A 494 -14.48 -11.31 2.14
N VAL A 495 -13.46 -10.80 2.83
CA VAL A 495 -13.48 -10.56 4.28
C VAL A 495 -13.50 -9.08 4.64
N ALA A 496 -13.55 -8.19 3.64
CA ALA A 496 -13.67 -6.76 3.86
C ALA A 496 -15.07 -6.42 4.42
N PRO A 497 -15.16 -5.63 5.50
CA PRO A 497 -16.44 -5.10 5.94
C PRO A 497 -16.92 -4.01 4.98
N LEU A 498 -18.24 -3.81 4.93
CA LEU A 498 -18.80 -2.55 4.44
C LEU A 498 -18.43 -1.47 5.45
N SER A 499 -17.68 -0.46 5.02
CA SER A 499 -17.24 0.61 5.91
C SER A 499 -17.22 1.94 5.22
N PHE A 500 -17.43 2.98 6.01
CA PHE A 500 -17.29 4.35 5.58
C PHE A 500 -16.46 5.13 6.59
N ASP A 501 -15.32 5.62 6.11
CA ASP A 501 -14.38 6.43 6.88
C ASP A 501 -14.57 7.91 6.52
N GLN A 502 -14.76 8.74 7.53
CA GLN A 502 -14.97 10.17 7.37
C GLN A 502 -14.03 10.96 8.26
N VAL A 503 -13.60 12.10 7.75
CA VAL A 503 -12.75 13.04 8.46
C VAL A 503 -13.23 14.46 8.20
N ARG A 504 -13.26 15.28 9.25
CA ARG A 504 -13.49 16.72 9.14
C ARG A 504 -12.53 17.49 10.03
N SER A 505 -11.85 18.48 9.47
CA SER A 505 -11.00 19.37 10.26
C SER A 505 -11.83 20.42 10.99
N MET A 506 -11.62 20.49 12.30
CA MET A 506 -12.14 21.52 13.17
C MET A 506 -11.11 21.72 14.29
N PRO A 507 -10.14 22.63 14.11
CA PRO A 507 -9.14 22.90 15.14
C PRO A 507 -9.79 23.34 16.45
N VAL A 508 -9.54 22.60 17.52
CA VAL A 508 -10.07 22.82 18.87
C VAL A 508 -8.95 22.59 19.88
N ARG A 509 -8.68 23.59 20.70
CA ARG A 509 -7.88 23.42 21.92
C ARG A 509 -8.72 22.70 22.96
N LEU A 510 -8.18 21.60 23.50
CA LEU A 510 -8.89 20.75 24.46
C LEU A 510 -8.59 21.20 25.90
N ASP A 511 -8.91 22.45 26.18
CA ASP A 511 -8.82 23.07 27.50
C ASP A 511 -10.22 23.13 28.15
N ALA A 512 -10.30 23.28 29.47
CA ALA A 512 -11.59 23.41 30.16
C ALA A 512 -12.42 24.57 29.57
N GLY A 513 -13.70 24.31 29.27
CA GLY A 513 -14.61 25.29 28.66
C GLY A 513 -14.50 25.41 27.13
N PHE A 514 -13.88 24.44 26.45
CA PHE A 514 -13.94 24.32 24.99
C PHE A 514 -15.39 24.17 24.48
N ASP A 515 -15.63 24.44 23.19
CA ASP A 515 -16.94 24.29 22.57
C ASP A 515 -17.28 22.80 22.32
N ALA A 516 -17.62 22.12 23.42
CA ALA A 516 -18.03 20.72 23.41
C ALA A 516 -19.30 20.51 22.57
N ALA A 517 -20.21 21.49 22.52
CA ALA A 517 -21.42 21.40 21.72
C ALA A 517 -21.11 21.28 20.23
N ALA A 518 -20.19 22.10 19.71
CA ALA A 518 -19.74 22.01 18.33
C ALA A 518 -19.04 20.68 18.03
N VAL A 519 -18.19 20.17 18.93
CA VAL A 519 -17.53 18.85 18.78
C VAL A 519 -18.57 17.73 18.69
N ASN A 520 -19.53 17.68 19.61
CA ASN A 520 -20.56 16.63 19.59
C ASN A 520 -21.48 16.75 18.37
N ALA A 521 -21.81 17.96 17.92
CA ALA A 521 -22.58 18.17 16.70
C ALA A 521 -21.84 17.63 15.46
N LEU A 522 -20.53 17.88 15.37
CA LEU A 522 -19.68 17.34 14.31
C LEU A 522 -19.63 15.81 14.33
N LEU A 523 -19.36 15.20 15.49
CA LEU A 523 -19.30 13.74 15.63
C LEU A 523 -20.65 13.09 15.28
N SER A 524 -21.77 13.69 15.73
CA SER A 524 -23.12 13.19 15.44
C SER A 524 -23.45 13.28 13.94
N ALA A 525 -23.05 14.36 13.27
CA ALA A 525 -23.24 14.50 11.83
C ALA A 525 -22.44 13.43 11.05
N LEU A 526 -21.17 13.22 11.42
CA LEU A 526 -20.34 12.19 10.81
C LEU A 526 -20.90 10.77 11.03
N GLU A 527 -21.44 10.49 12.22
CA GLU A 527 -22.06 9.20 12.52
C GLU A 527 -23.33 9.00 11.69
N ALA A 528 -24.21 10.00 11.63
CA ALA A 528 -25.47 9.93 10.88
C ALA A 528 -25.23 9.72 9.38
N GLU A 529 -24.26 10.43 8.80
CA GLU A 529 -23.87 10.27 7.40
C GLU A 529 -23.33 8.84 7.12
N GLY A 530 -22.46 8.33 8.00
CA GLY A 530 -21.90 6.97 7.85
C GLY A 530 -22.98 5.88 7.98
N ARG A 531 -23.90 6.02 8.94
CA ARG A 531 -25.03 5.08 9.11
C ARG A 531 -25.97 5.10 7.92
N ALA A 532 -26.27 6.28 7.35
CA ALA A 532 -27.11 6.39 6.17
C ALA A 532 -26.51 5.63 4.97
N MET A 533 -25.21 5.75 4.75
CA MET A 533 -24.50 5.03 3.68
C MET A 533 -24.48 3.51 3.88
N LEU A 534 -24.34 3.05 5.13
CA LEU A 534 -24.44 1.61 5.43
C LEU A 534 -25.88 1.09 5.26
N ALA A 535 -26.88 1.87 5.61
CA ALA A 535 -28.29 1.52 5.42
C ALA A 535 -28.66 1.42 3.93
N GLU A 536 -28.21 2.35 3.09
CA GLU A 536 -28.35 2.27 1.62
C GLU A 536 -27.65 1.04 1.04
N ALA A 537 -26.55 0.64 1.67
CA ALA A 537 -25.82 -0.59 1.40
C ALA A 537 -26.51 -1.85 1.98
N GLY A 538 -27.67 -1.75 2.64
CA GLY A 538 -28.42 -2.89 3.16
C GLY A 538 -27.84 -3.51 4.45
N VAL A 539 -27.04 -2.76 5.22
CA VAL A 539 -26.55 -3.18 6.53
C VAL A 539 -27.59 -2.83 7.61
N PRO A 540 -28.04 -3.79 8.44
CA PRO A 540 -28.91 -3.51 9.58
C PRO A 540 -28.22 -2.63 10.63
N ASP A 541 -28.96 -1.73 11.28
CA ASP A 541 -28.38 -0.78 12.25
C ASP A 541 -27.77 -1.48 13.47
N GLU A 542 -28.31 -2.65 13.86
CA GLU A 542 -27.77 -3.49 14.93
C GLU A 542 -26.39 -4.10 14.64
N ASP A 543 -26.02 -4.21 13.36
CA ASP A 543 -24.72 -4.72 12.91
C ASP A 543 -23.69 -3.60 12.70
N VAL A 544 -24.06 -2.34 12.97
CA VAL A 544 -23.19 -1.17 12.78
C VAL A 544 -22.37 -0.88 14.03
N THR A 545 -21.06 -0.80 13.85
CA THR A 545 -20.11 -0.29 14.84
C THR A 545 -19.59 1.09 14.44
N VAL A 546 -19.29 1.92 15.45
CA VAL A 546 -18.78 3.28 15.26
C VAL A 546 -17.51 3.45 16.08
N GLU A 547 -16.43 3.82 15.42
CA GLU A 547 -15.16 4.15 16.05
C GLU A 547 -14.86 5.62 15.87
N ARG A 548 -14.45 6.29 16.96
CA ARG A 548 -14.21 7.72 16.99
C ARG A 548 -12.75 7.99 17.33
N GLN A 549 -12.11 8.83 16.54
CA GLN A 549 -10.72 9.26 16.73
C GLN A 549 -10.60 10.77 16.47
N ALA A 550 -9.55 11.37 17.00
CA ALA A 550 -9.10 12.71 16.64
C ALA A 550 -7.64 12.69 16.22
N ASP A 551 -7.29 13.46 15.20
CA ASP A 551 -5.91 13.81 14.91
C ASP A 551 -5.50 14.94 15.85
N MET A 552 -4.57 14.64 16.75
CA MET A 552 -4.19 15.51 17.84
C MET A 552 -2.70 15.81 17.80
N ARG A 553 -2.31 16.97 18.32
CA ARG A 553 -0.91 17.38 18.43
C ARG A 553 -0.70 18.30 19.62
N LEU A 554 0.56 18.53 19.98
CA LEU A 554 0.89 19.59 20.92
C LEU A 554 0.70 20.94 20.25
N VAL A 555 0.18 21.93 20.99
CA VAL A 555 0.02 23.29 20.48
C VAL A 555 1.39 23.83 20.05
N GLY A 556 1.49 24.22 18.78
CA GLY A 556 2.73 24.71 18.15
C GLY A 556 3.52 23.65 17.37
N GLN A 557 3.18 22.36 17.50
CA GLN A 557 3.65 21.35 16.55
C GLN A 557 2.84 21.41 15.25
N ILE A 558 3.41 20.86 14.17
CA ILE A 558 2.70 20.69 12.89
C ILE A 558 2.08 19.30 12.80
N HIS A 559 2.85 18.27 13.15
CA HIS A 559 2.50 16.87 12.92
C HIS A 559 1.47 16.35 13.92
N GLU A 560 0.52 15.57 13.41
CA GLU A 560 -0.60 15.03 14.17
C GLU A 560 -0.41 13.52 14.41
N ILE A 561 -0.98 13.04 15.52
CA ILE A 561 -1.13 11.61 15.82
C ILE A 561 -2.60 11.27 15.99
N ALA A 562 -3.01 10.08 15.54
CA ALA A 562 -4.37 9.60 15.74
C ALA A 562 -4.57 9.14 17.19
N VAL A 563 -5.60 9.66 17.84
CA VAL A 563 -5.94 9.37 19.24
C VAL A 563 -7.39 8.90 19.33
N PRO A 564 -7.66 7.74 19.96
CA PRO A 564 -9.02 7.29 20.25
C PRO A 564 -9.78 8.29 21.12
N LEU A 565 -11.03 8.57 20.78
CA LEU A 565 -11.92 9.38 21.60
C LEU A 565 -12.84 8.47 22.44
N PRO A 566 -13.22 8.90 23.66
CA PRO A 566 -14.15 8.14 24.48
C PRO A 566 -15.54 8.07 23.83
N GLU A 567 -16.28 7.00 24.13
CA GLU A 567 -17.68 6.87 23.74
C GLU A 567 -18.58 7.88 24.49
N GLY A 568 -19.77 8.11 23.95
CA GLY A 568 -20.75 9.02 24.56
C GLY A 568 -20.55 10.49 24.19
N THR A 569 -21.04 11.40 25.05
CA THR A 569 -20.95 12.85 24.86
C THR A 569 -19.60 13.36 25.36
N ILE A 570 -18.89 14.10 24.52
CA ILE A 570 -17.62 14.73 24.86
C ILE A 570 -17.88 16.03 25.64
N GLY A 571 -17.15 16.26 26.74
CA GLY A 571 -17.20 17.51 27.49
C GLY A 571 -16.01 17.65 28.44
N ASP A 572 -16.06 18.60 29.37
CA ASP A 572 -14.97 18.83 30.33
C ASP A 572 -14.60 17.56 31.12
N ALA A 573 -15.59 16.72 31.46
CA ALA A 573 -15.38 15.45 32.15
C ALA A 573 -14.59 14.42 31.32
N SER A 574 -14.58 14.56 29.99
CA SER A 574 -13.86 13.68 29.06
C SER A 574 -12.39 14.08 28.89
N LEU A 575 -12.00 15.30 29.27
CA LEU A 575 -10.66 15.86 29.00
C LEU A 575 -9.54 15.01 29.58
N ALA A 576 -9.71 14.49 30.81
CA ALA A 576 -8.70 13.63 31.44
C ALA A 576 -8.45 12.35 30.62
N ALA A 577 -9.53 11.66 30.22
CA ALA A 577 -9.44 10.44 29.42
C ALA A 577 -8.83 10.70 28.03
N ILE A 578 -9.17 11.83 27.39
CA ILE A 578 -8.60 12.23 26.10
C ILE A 578 -7.10 12.54 26.24
N HIS A 579 -6.70 13.25 27.30
CA HIS A 579 -5.31 13.56 27.57
C HIS A 579 -4.48 12.30 27.87
N ASP A 580 -5.03 11.35 28.63
CA ASP A 580 -4.38 10.06 28.90
C ASP A 580 -4.20 9.24 27.61
N ALA A 581 -5.24 9.17 26.76
CA ALA A 581 -5.16 8.50 25.46
C ALA A 581 -4.13 9.16 24.52
N PHE A 582 -4.06 10.50 24.51
CA PHE A 582 -3.04 11.23 23.76
C PHE A 582 -1.64 10.94 24.30
N THR A 583 -1.45 10.99 25.63
CA THR A 583 -0.16 10.70 26.27
C THR A 583 0.31 9.29 25.94
N GLN A 584 -0.57 8.30 26.01
CA GLN A 584 -0.26 6.91 25.64
C GLN A 584 0.13 6.80 24.16
N SER A 585 -0.64 7.41 23.26
CA SER A 585 -0.36 7.36 21.82
C SER A 585 0.95 8.08 21.45
N TYR A 586 1.22 9.23 22.09
CA TYR A 586 2.42 10.02 21.88
C TYR A 586 3.69 9.32 22.39
N THR A 587 3.63 8.77 23.61
CA THR A 587 4.76 8.06 24.24
C THR A 587 5.09 6.75 23.53
N GLN A 588 4.08 6.03 23.01
CA GLN A 588 4.31 4.85 22.18
C GLN A 588 5.05 5.16 20.87
N ARG A 589 4.81 6.33 20.29
CA ARG A 589 5.40 6.71 19.00
C ARG A 589 6.75 7.42 19.14
N TYR A 590 6.93 8.16 20.22
CA TYR A 590 8.14 8.93 20.50
C TYR A 590 8.78 8.41 21.80
N THR A 591 8.80 9.20 22.86
CA THR A 591 9.37 8.78 24.16
C THR A 591 8.55 9.31 25.33
N ALA A 592 8.51 10.62 25.51
CA ALA A 592 7.83 11.26 26.63
C ALA A 592 7.12 12.54 26.20
N LEU A 593 6.06 12.88 26.93
CA LEU A 593 5.38 14.16 26.80
C LEU A 593 6.18 15.25 27.53
N PRO A 594 6.36 16.45 26.93
CA PRO A 594 6.86 17.59 27.68
C PRO A 594 5.95 17.94 28.86
N PRO A 595 6.48 18.43 30.00
CA PRO A 595 5.66 18.88 31.13
C PRO A 595 4.71 19.99 30.71
N ASN A 596 3.45 19.95 31.16
CA ASN A 596 2.41 20.95 30.89
C ASN A 596 2.11 21.18 29.40
N ALA A 597 2.33 20.19 28.54
CA ALA A 597 2.09 20.34 27.11
C ALA A 597 0.59 20.51 26.82
N ALA A 598 0.23 21.65 26.22
CA ALA A 598 -1.14 21.90 25.76
C ALA A 598 -1.42 21.09 24.50
N VAL A 599 -2.62 20.54 24.39
CA VAL A 599 -3.03 19.64 23.31
C VAL A 599 -4.19 20.26 22.52
N GLU A 600 -4.14 20.11 21.20
CA GLU A 600 -5.23 20.48 20.30
C GLU A 600 -5.63 19.31 19.40
N ALA A 601 -6.93 19.20 19.11
CA ALA A 601 -7.46 18.35 18.06
C ALA A 601 -7.58 19.17 16.77
N ILE A 602 -7.08 18.65 15.65
CA ILE A 602 -7.14 19.33 14.36
C ILE A 602 -8.27 18.77 13.50
N SER A 603 -8.42 17.45 13.51
CA SER A 603 -9.44 16.75 12.73
C SER A 603 -10.11 15.66 13.54
N PHE A 604 -11.40 15.44 13.27
CA PHE A 604 -12.19 14.37 13.87
C PHE A 604 -12.46 13.31 12.83
N ARG A 605 -12.18 12.06 13.17
CA ARG A 605 -12.34 10.89 12.30
C ARG A 605 -13.38 9.94 12.87
N LEU A 606 -14.31 9.52 12.03
CA LEU A 606 -15.25 8.45 12.34
C LEU A 606 -15.12 7.34 11.32
N ARG A 607 -15.04 6.11 11.82
CA ARG A 607 -15.22 4.91 11.02
C ARG A 607 -16.55 4.28 11.41
N VAL A 608 -17.46 4.17 10.44
CA VAL A 608 -18.73 3.46 10.60
C VAL A 608 -18.65 2.20 9.77
N ALA A 609 -18.76 1.03 10.40
CA ALA A 609 -18.57 -0.25 9.73
C ALA A 609 -19.69 -1.24 10.08
N GLY A 610 -20.08 -2.05 9.09
CA GLY A 610 -20.88 -3.25 9.34
C GLY A 610 -20.02 -4.38 9.90
N ARG A 611 -20.68 -5.46 10.30
CA ARG A 611 -20.02 -6.67 10.80
C ARG A 611 -19.03 -7.26 9.78
N GLU A 612 -17.87 -7.67 10.26
CA GLU A 612 -16.88 -8.38 9.44
C GLU A 612 -17.45 -9.73 8.95
N PRO A 613 -17.38 -10.02 7.64
CA PRO A 613 -17.85 -11.29 7.10
C PRO A 613 -17.05 -12.46 7.66
N GLN A 614 -17.74 -13.46 8.22
CA GLN A 614 -17.09 -14.72 8.57
C GLN A 614 -16.96 -15.59 7.33
N LEU A 615 -15.71 -15.86 6.92
CA LEU A 615 -15.42 -16.81 5.87
C LEU A 615 -14.94 -18.12 6.50
N ALA A 616 -15.59 -19.23 6.21
CA ALA A 616 -15.04 -20.56 6.48
C ALA A 616 -14.29 -20.99 5.21
N LEU A 617 -12.96 -21.14 5.27
CA LEU A 617 -12.18 -21.58 4.12
C LEU A 617 -11.78 -23.03 4.29
N ARG A 618 -12.04 -23.83 3.27
CA ARG A 618 -11.44 -25.13 3.04
C ARG A 618 -10.80 -25.09 1.66
N GLN A 619 -9.55 -25.51 1.56
CA GLN A 619 -8.87 -25.63 0.28
C GLN A 619 -9.63 -26.65 -0.59
N ALA A 620 -10.02 -26.26 -1.81
CA ALA A 620 -10.52 -27.22 -2.78
C ALA A 620 -9.36 -28.11 -3.22
N GLY A 621 -9.51 -29.43 -3.06
CA GLY A 621 -8.44 -30.40 -3.37
C GLY A 621 -8.14 -31.42 -2.27
N ALA A 622 -8.70 -31.27 -1.05
CA ALA A 622 -8.61 -32.29 0.00
C ALA A 622 -9.22 -33.65 -0.41
N ASP A 623 -9.95 -33.71 -1.52
CA ASP A 623 -10.51 -34.94 -2.09
C ASP A 623 -9.50 -35.73 -2.95
N ALA A 624 -8.28 -35.21 -3.19
CA ALA A 624 -7.18 -35.97 -3.79
C ALA A 624 -6.42 -36.79 -2.73
N ALA A 625 -7.15 -37.46 -1.84
CA ALA A 625 -6.59 -38.45 -0.93
C ALA A 625 -6.11 -39.66 -1.76
N GLY A 626 -4.82 -39.69 -2.13
CA GLY A 626 -4.24 -40.83 -2.85
C GLY A 626 -2.93 -40.59 -3.61
N GLY A 627 -2.49 -39.33 -3.78
CA GLY A 627 -1.18 -39.01 -4.40
C GLY A 627 -0.01 -39.03 -3.41
N ALA A 628 1.22 -39.20 -3.91
CA ALA A 628 2.42 -39.02 -3.09
C ALA A 628 2.61 -37.53 -2.74
N LYS A 629 2.66 -37.20 -1.44
CA LYS A 629 2.85 -35.80 -0.97
C LYS A 629 4.19 -35.22 -1.41
N GLN A 630 5.24 -36.04 -1.38
CA GLN A 630 6.56 -35.70 -1.90
C GLN A 630 6.65 -36.15 -3.36
N LYS A 631 6.90 -35.20 -4.27
CA LYS A 631 7.03 -35.45 -5.71
C LYS A 631 8.45 -35.84 -6.12
N GLY A 632 9.46 -35.49 -5.31
CA GLY A 632 10.85 -35.82 -5.59
C GLY A 632 11.86 -35.08 -4.74
N THR A 633 13.07 -34.92 -5.27
CA THR A 633 14.14 -34.09 -4.72
C THR A 633 14.71 -33.19 -5.80
N ARG A 634 15.18 -31.99 -5.43
CA ARG A 634 15.82 -31.03 -6.32
C ARG A 634 17.08 -30.49 -5.69
N ARG A 635 18.17 -30.50 -6.46
CA ARG A 635 19.44 -29.91 -6.04
C ARG A 635 19.31 -28.38 -6.02
N CYS A 636 19.41 -27.79 -4.83
CA CYS A 636 19.26 -26.35 -4.58
C CYS A 636 20.51 -25.79 -3.90
N PHE A 637 20.85 -24.53 -4.15
CA PHE A 637 21.97 -23.85 -3.49
C PHE A 637 21.48 -22.88 -2.40
N PHE A 638 22.13 -22.88 -1.23
CA PHE A 638 21.76 -22.07 -0.06
C PHE A 638 22.97 -21.36 0.59
N GLY A 639 23.88 -20.79 -0.19
CA GLY A 639 25.01 -19.99 0.29
C GLY A 639 26.16 -20.78 0.92
N GLU A 640 25.84 -21.77 1.75
CA GLU A 640 26.80 -22.71 2.37
C GLU A 640 27.12 -23.91 1.47
N GLY A 641 26.35 -24.11 0.39
CA GLY A 641 26.57 -25.17 -0.57
C GLY A 641 25.29 -25.64 -1.27
N PHE A 642 25.42 -26.76 -2.00
CA PHE A 642 24.29 -27.47 -2.59
C PHE A 642 23.68 -28.46 -1.62
N PHE A 643 22.35 -28.55 -1.64
CA PHE A 643 21.55 -29.52 -0.89
C PHE A 643 20.55 -30.21 -1.80
N ASP A 644 20.24 -31.48 -1.51
CA ASP A 644 19.12 -32.18 -2.13
C ASP A 644 17.84 -31.85 -1.36
N ALA A 645 17.14 -30.79 -1.78
CA ALA A 645 15.90 -30.35 -1.16
C ALA A 645 14.75 -31.28 -1.50
N SER A 646 13.92 -31.65 -0.52
CA SER A 646 12.69 -32.41 -0.78
C SER A 646 11.64 -31.53 -1.46
N VAL A 647 10.97 -32.04 -2.50
CA VAL A 647 9.96 -31.30 -3.27
C VAL A 647 8.57 -31.85 -2.99
N TRP A 648 7.65 -30.99 -2.56
CA TRP A 648 6.31 -31.35 -2.09
C TRP A 648 5.22 -30.70 -2.95
N ASP A 649 4.12 -31.41 -3.14
CA ASP A 649 2.91 -30.87 -3.76
C ASP A 649 2.06 -30.16 -2.70
N ARG A 650 1.84 -28.85 -2.85
CA ARG A 650 1.01 -28.05 -1.94
C ARG A 650 -0.39 -28.64 -1.74
N TYR A 651 -0.98 -29.23 -2.78
CA TYR A 651 -2.37 -29.70 -2.76
C TYR A 651 -2.52 -31.09 -2.11
N ALA A 652 -1.41 -31.79 -1.87
CA ALA A 652 -1.40 -33.09 -1.19
C ALA A 652 -1.05 -32.99 0.31
N LEU A 653 -0.63 -31.81 0.78
CA LEU A 653 -0.31 -31.57 2.18
C LEU A 653 -1.58 -31.49 3.04
N GLU A 654 -1.49 -32.02 4.26
CA GLU A 654 -2.57 -32.09 5.23
C GLU A 654 -2.17 -31.43 6.55
N ALA A 655 -3.17 -31.00 7.33
CA ALA A 655 -2.94 -30.44 8.66
C ALA A 655 -2.11 -31.39 9.54
N GLY A 656 -1.07 -30.85 10.16
CA GLY A 656 -0.13 -31.61 11.00
C GLY A 656 1.11 -32.12 10.27
N ASP A 657 1.16 -32.08 8.93
CA ASP A 657 2.39 -32.41 8.19
C ASP A 657 3.55 -31.50 8.64
N ARG A 658 4.71 -32.09 8.89
CA ARG A 658 5.92 -31.41 9.36
C ARG A 658 7.11 -31.76 8.47
N ILE A 659 7.71 -30.75 7.86
CA ILE A 659 8.75 -30.91 6.83
C ILE A 659 9.99 -30.11 7.27
N PRO A 660 11.13 -30.78 7.56
CA PRO A 660 12.38 -30.09 7.83
C PRO A 660 12.98 -29.53 6.53
N GLY A 661 13.57 -28.34 6.61
CA GLY A 661 14.38 -27.77 5.54
C GLY A 661 15.72 -28.50 5.38
N PRO A 662 16.32 -28.50 4.17
CA PRO A 662 15.87 -27.79 2.98
C PRO A 662 14.71 -28.49 2.24
N ALA A 663 13.68 -27.72 1.90
CA ALA A 663 12.51 -28.22 1.18
C ALA A 663 11.92 -27.15 0.26
N ILE A 664 11.20 -27.60 -0.76
CA ILE A 664 10.45 -26.77 -1.72
C ILE A 664 9.00 -27.26 -1.72
N VAL A 665 8.04 -26.38 -1.52
CA VAL A 665 6.61 -26.68 -1.70
C VAL A 665 6.11 -25.93 -2.93
N GLU A 666 5.58 -26.69 -3.90
CA GLU A 666 5.13 -26.14 -5.17
C GLU A 666 3.61 -26.06 -5.21
N GLU A 667 3.11 -24.88 -5.56
CA GLU A 667 1.72 -24.66 -5.95
C GLU A 667 1.66 -24.09 -7.37
N ARG A 668 0.47 -24.03 -7.96
CA ARG A 668 0.33 -23.59 -9.36
C ARG A 668 0.78 -22.14 -9.55
N GLU A 669 0.55 -21.28 -8.55
CA GLU A 669 0.76 -19.84 -8.64
C GLU A 669 2.04 -19.33 -7.94
N ALA A 670 2.69 -20.14 -7.11
CA ALA A 670 3.87 -19.76 -6.33
C ALA A 670 4.74 -20.96 -5.92
N THR A 671 5.93 -20.67 -5.41
CA THR A 671 6.84 -21.68 -4.84
C THR A 671 7.31 -21.22 -3.47
N THR A 672 7.07 -22.04 -2.44
CA THR A 672 7.56 -21.78 -1.08
C THR A 672 8.92 -22.45 -0.88
N VAL A 673 9.92 -21.67 -0.47
CA VAL A 673 11.27 -22.17 -0.17
C VAL A 673 11.45 -22.26 1.33
N ILE A 674 11.87 -23.43 1.82
CA ILE A 674 12.19 -23.69 3.21
C ILE A 674 13.71 -23.90 3.30
N PRO A 675 14.48 -22.90 3.75
CA PRO A 675 15.94 -22.99 3.87
C PRO A 675 16.42 -24.10 4.83
N PRO A 676 17.70 -24.51 4.75
CA PRO A 676 18.32 -25.37 5.75
C PRO A 676 18.14 -24.83 7.18
N GLY A 677 17.82 -25.72 8.12
CA GLY A 677 17.60 -25.39 9.54
C GLY A 677 16.18 -24.92 9.88
N ASP A 678 15.40 -24.46 8.90
CA ASP A 678 14.00 -24.08 9.11
C ASP A 678 13.08 -25.31 9.13
N VAL A 679 11.90 -25.16 9.73
CA VAL A 679 10.91 -26.24 9.79
C VAL A 679 9.54 -25.73 9.39
N LEU A 680 8.95 -26.40 8.42
CA LEU A 680 7.57 -26.17 7.99
C LEU A 680 6.61 -27.08 8.77
N THR A 681 5.49 -26.52 9.22
CA THR A 681 4.33 -27.25 9.73
C THR A 681 3.06 -26.75 9.05
N VAL A 682 2.17 -27.66 8.66
CA VAL A 682 0.85 -27.30 8.10
C VAL A 682 -0.15 -27.17 9.24
N ASP A 683 -0.80 -26.01 9.38
CA ASP A 683 -1.79 -25.79 10.45
C ASP A 683 -3.19 -26.34 10.12
N ALA A 684 -4.12 -26.22 11.07
CA ALA A 684 -5.48 -26.76 10.95
C ALA A 684 -6.32 -26.13 9.82
N VAL A 685 -5.94 -24.94 9.35
CA VAL A 685 -6.63 -24.24 8.25
C VAL A 685 -5.86 -24.29 6.93
N GLY A 686 -4.75 -25.05 6.90
CA GLY A 686 -3.94 -25.31 5.72
C GLY A 686 -2.86 -24.26 5.45
N ASN A 687 -2.55 -23.35 6.39
CA ASN A 687 -1.40 -22.47 6.22
C ASN A 687 -0.08 -23.26 6.34
N LEU A 688 0.92 -22.87 5.56
CA LEU A 688 2.29 -23.31 5.77
C LEU A 688 2.94 -22.40 6.81
N ARG A 689 3.28 -22.92 7.99
CA ARG A 689 3.97 -22.19 9.06
C ARG A 689 5.43 -22.58 9.09
N ILE A 690 6.30 -21.67 8.74
CA ILE A 690 7.75 -21.86 8.73
C ILE A 690 8.30 -21.24 10.01
N ALA A 691 8.80 -22.08 10.91
CA ALA A 691 9.63 -21.64 12.02
C ALA A 691 11.01 -21.30 11.47
N VAL A 692 11.35 -20.01 11.50
CA VAL A 692 12.63 -19.50 11.01
C VAL A 692 13.65 -19.68 12.12
N ALA A 693 14.64 -20.55 11.89
CA ALA A 693 15.72 -20.74 12.83
C ALA A 693 16.44 -19.41 13.09
N SER A 694 16.88 -19.14 14.31
CA SER A 694 17.77 -18.00 14.55
C SER A 694 19.04 -18.18 13.70
N ALA A 695 19.41 -17.17 12.92
CA ALA A 695 20.73 -17.18 12.30
C ALA A 695 21.77 -17.29 13.42
N PRO A 696 22.75 -18.21 13.34
CA PRO A 696 23.93 -18.10 14.17
C PRO A 696 24.48 -16.67 14.02
N LEU A 697 24.92 -16.04 15.12
CA LEU A 697 25.75 -14.84 14.99
C LEU A 697 26.91 -15.23 14.08
N ALA A 698 26.95 -14.67 12.87
CA ALA A 698 28.08 -14.88 11.98
C ALA A 698 29.33 -14.45 12.75
N ASP A 699 30.40 -15.24 12.66
CA ASP A 699 31.68 -14.84 13.24
C ASP A 699 32.01 -13.43 12.75
N ALA A 700 32.43 -12.57 13.66
CA ALA A 700 32.73 -11.18 13.32
C ALA A 700 33.82 -11.17 12.24
N ILE A 701 33.45 -10.74 11.02
CA ILE A 701 34.35 -10.66 9.86
C ILE A 701 35.58 -9.82 10.21
N VAL A 702 35.36 -8.81 11.05
CA VAL A 702 36.36 -7.91 11.65
C VAL A 702 36.26 -8.00 13.17
N THR A 703 37.40 -8.16 13.85
CA THR A 703 37.50 -8.15 15.31
C THR A 703 38.13 -6.85 15.80
N PRO A 704 37.87 -6.39 17.04
CA PRO A 704 38.45 -5.15 17.57
C PRO A 704 39.99 -5.08 17.51
N CYS A 705 40.67 -6.22 17.56
CA CYS A 705 42.14 -6.32 17.50
C CYS A 705 42.70 -6.56 16.10
N MET A 706 41.87 -6.55 15.05
CA MET A 706 42.31 -6.82 13.68
C MET A 706 43.06 -5.59 13.12
N PRO A 707 44.22 -5.78 12.46
CA PRO A 707 44.88 -4.68 11.75
C PRO A 707 43.96 -4.09 10.69
N ILE A 708 43.94 -2.76 10.55
CA ILE A 708 43.01 -2.05 9.67
C ILE A 708 43.13 -2.51 8.21
N GLU A 709 44.35 -2.76 7.71
CA GLU A 709 44.58 -3.24 6.35
C GLU A 709 43.98 -4.64 6.13
N THR A 710 44.02 -5.50 7.15
CA THR A 710 43.42 -6.84 7.09
C THR A 710 41.90 -6.76 7.17
N ALA A 711 41.37 -5.84 7.99
CA ALA A 711 39.94 -5.58 8.06
C ALA A 711 39.41 -5.05 6.71
N MET A 712 40.10 -4.07 6.12
CA MET A 712 39.77 -3.52 4.80
C MET A 712 39.78 -4.61 3.72
N ALA A 713 40.86 -5.39 3.60
CA ALA A 713 40.95 -6.45 2.60
C ALA A 713 39.84 -7.52 2.75
N ARG A 714 39.41 -7.82 3.99
CA ARG A 714 38.29 -8.75 4.24
C ARG A 714 36.94 -8.15 3.88
N ILE A 715 36.74 -6.86 4.13
CA ILE A 715 35.52 -6.14 3.76
C ILE A 715 35.44 -6.01 2.23
N GLU A 716 36.52 -5.64 1.55
CA GLU A 716 36.59 -5.50 0.10
C GLU A 716 36.40 -6.83 -0.64
N ALA A 717 36.82 -7.95 -0.03
CA ALA A 717 36.60 -9.29 -0.56
C ALA A 717 35.13 -9.76 -0.44
N ASP A 718 34.28 -9.07 0.34
CA ASP A 718 32.85 -9.32 0.47
C ASP A 718 32.03 -8.06 0.12
N PRO A 719 31.94 -7.70 -1.18
CA PRO A 719 31.21 -6.51 -1.62
C PRO A 719 29.71 -6.57 -1.27
N ILE A 720 29.16 -7.77 -1.05
CA ILE A 720 27.76 -7.96 -0.63
C ILE A 720 27.58 -7.51 0.82
N ALA A 721 28.44 -7.95 1.74
CA ALA A 721 28.36 -7.55 3.14
C ALA A 721 28.61 -6.05 3.34
N LEU A 722 29.53 -5.46 2.56
CA LEU A 722 29.80 -4.02 2.58
C LEU A 722 28.54 -3.21 2.23
N GLU A 723 27.84 -3.59 1.15
CA GLU A 723 26.59 -2.93 0.76
C GLU A 723 25.51 -3.05 1.85
N ILE A 724 25.36 -4.23 2.46
CA ILE A 724 24.40 -4.44 3.56
C ILE A 724 24.73 -3.54 4.76
N MET A 725 26.00 -3.42 5.15
CA MET A 725 26.43 -2.57 6.25
C MET A 725 26.15 -1.09 5.97
N TRP A 726 26.50 -0.62 4.77
CA TRP A 726 26.28 0.75 4.33
C TRP A 726 24.79 1.13 4.36
N ALA A 727 23.93 0.29 3.78
CA ALA A 727 22.48 0.50 3.79
C ALA A 727 21.91 0.63 5.22
N ARG A 728 22.44 -0.11 6.19
CA ARG A 728 22.00 -0.03 7.59
C ARG A 728 22.38 1.29 8.26
N LEU A 729 23.58 1.81 8.02
CA LEU A 729 24.02 3.10 8.60
C LEU A 729 23.17 4.26 8.06
N VAL A 730 22.90 4.27 6.75
CA VAL A 730 22.03 5.27 6.13
C VAL A 730 20.63 5.26 6.76
N ASN A 731 20.04 4.08 6.98
CA ASN A 731 18.73 3.96 7.62
C ASN A 731 18.68 4.58 9.02
N VAL A 732 19.71 4.38 9.84
CA VAL A 732 19.76 4.98 11.20
C VAL A 732 19.68 6.51 11.12
N VAL A 733 20.39 7.12 10.19
CA VAL A 733 20.40 8.59 10.04
C VAL A 733 19.07 9.11 9.52
N GLU A 734 18.40 8.38 8.62
CA GLU A 734 17.04 8.72 8.17
C GLU A 734 16.02 8.67 9.32
N GLU A 735 16.12 7.66 10.19
CA GLU A 735 15.25 7.52 11.36
C GLU A 735 15.43 8.69 12.34
N MET A 736 16.67 9.13 12.56
CA MET A 736 16.99 10.33 13.35
C MET A 736 16.32 11.57 12.75
N TRP A 737 16.50 11.81 11.46
CA TRP A 737 15.95 12.98 10.76
C TRP A 737 14.42 13.05 10.83
N LEU A 738 13.75 11.91 10.60
CA LEU A 738 12.29 11.81 10.66
C LEU A 738 11.73 12.08 12.06
N THR A 739 12.43 11.62 13.09
CA THR A 739 12.02 11.84 14.49
C THR A 739 12.09 13.31 14.86
N VAL A 740 13.16 14.02 14.44
CA VAL A 740 13.32 15.46 14.67
C VAL A 740 12.22 16.26 13.95
N CYS A 741 11.94 15.98 12.67
CA CYS A 741 10.86 16.65 11.92
C CYS A 741 9.50 16.57 12.62
N ARG A 742 9.16 15.38 13.15
CA ARG A 742 7.82 15.10 13.71
C ARG A 742 7.62 15.68 15.10
N THR A 743 8.69 15.90 15.85
CA THR A 743 8.63 16.40 17.23
C THR A 743 8.92 17.89 17.35
N ALA A 744 9.40 18.52 16.28
CA ALA A 744 9.77 19.93 16.26
C ALA A 744 8.56 20.89 16.38
N PHE A 745 8.79 21.96 17.13
CA PHE A 745 7.91 23.14 17.22
C PHE A 745 8.34 24.28 16.29
N SER A 746 9.56 24.19 15.74
CA SER A 746 10.11 25.19 14.82
C SER A 746 9.62 24.92 13.41
N LEU A 747 9.06 25.93 12.74
CA LEU A 747 8.71 25.86 11.32
C LEU A 747 9.96 25.67 10.43
N ILE A 748 11.13 26.15 10.86
CA ILE A 748 12.40 25.92 10.15
C ILE A 748 12.71 24.42 10.06
N ILE A 749 12.44 23.67 11.12
CA ILE A 749 12.71 22.22 11.18
C ILE A 749 11.54 21.43 10.58
N SER A 750 10.31 21.73 10.98
CA SER A 750 9.13 20.90 10.65
C SER A 750 8.54 21.19 9.26
N GLU A 751 8.71 22.40 8.73
CA GLU A 751 8.17 22.82 7.43
C GLU A 751 9.28 23.08 6.42
N ALA A 752 10.25 23.95 6.73
CA ALA A 752 11.36 24.23 5.82
C ALA A 752 12.38 23.08 5.73
N GLN A 753 12.41 22.19 6.73
CA GLN A 753 13.33 21.04 6.81
C GLN A 753 14.81 21.43 6.71
N ASP A 754 15.15 22.61 7.21
CA ASP A 754 16.52 23.16 7.18
C ASP A 754 17.32 22.71 8.40
N PHE A 755 17.72 21.44 8.40
CA PHE A 755 18.60 20.81 9.38
C PHE A 755 19.15 19.48 8.82
N ALA A 756 20.18 18.93 9.46
CA ALA A 756 20.78 17.65 9.09
C ALA A 756 20.96 16.73 10.29
N CYS A 757 21.14 15.43 10.01
CA CYS A 757 21.51 14.41 10.98
C CYS A 757 22.70 13.64 10.43
N GLU A 758 23.66 13.30 11.30
CA GLU A 758 24.87 12.57 10.95
C GLU A 758 25.24 11.56 12.04
N LEU A 759 25.86 10.45 11.61
CA LEU A 759 26.61 9.54 12.46
C LEU A 759 28.09 9.83 12.30
N LEU A 760 28.77 10.04 13.41
CA LEU A 760 30.20 10.33 13.44
C LEU A 760 30.96 9.18 14.11
N ASP A 761 32.20 8.98 13.70
CA ASP A 761 33.14 8.12 14.41
C ASP A 761 33.71 8.83 15.66
N PRO A 762 34.55 8.17 16.47
CA PRO A 762 35.16 8.80 17.63
C PRO A 762 36.13 9.96 17.32
N THR A 763 36.58 10.10 16.07
CA THR A 763 37.46 11.19 15.62
C THR A 763 36.68 12.38 15.04
N GLY A 764 35.37 12.24 14.86
CA GLY A 764 34.48 13.25 14.31
C GLY A 764 34.30 13.16 12.78
N GLU A 765 34.82 12.09 12.15
CA GLU A 765 34.59 11.81 10.73
C GLU A 765 33.19 11.25 10.49
N THR A 766 32.55 11.71 9.42
CA THR A 766 31.18 11.30 9.06
C THR A 766 31.17 9.85 8.55
N LEU A 767 30.47 8.97 9.28
CA LEU A 767 30.20 7.59 8.88
C LEU A 767 28.97 7.48 7.97
N ALA A 768 27.94 8.28 8.26
CA ALA A 768 26.73 8.36 7.45
C ALA A 768 26.01 9.70 7.66
N HIS A 769 25.29 10.14 6.63
CA HIS A 769 24.57 11.41 6.59
C HIS A 769 23.16 11.21 6.00
N SER A 770 22.17 11.99 6.46
CA SER A 770 20.78 11.90 5.95
C SER A 770 20.71 12.36 4.49
N PRO A 771 20.25 11.55 3.52
CA PRO A 771 20.13 11.99 2.13
C PRO A 771 19.06 13.10 1.92
N ARG A 772 18.35 13.49 2.98
CA ARG A 772 17.31 14.54 2.96
C ARG A 772 17.80 15.91 3.41
N ALA A 773 19.07 16.02 3.79
CA ALA A 773 19.67 17.27 4.22
C ALA A 773 20.95 17.54 3.44
N MET A 774 21.33 18.81 3.35
CA MET A 774 22.64 19.17 2.79
C MET A 774 23.75 18.62 3.69
N PRO A 775 24.90 18.19 3.13
CA PRO A 775 26.02 17.68 3.91
C PRO A 775 26.43 18.69 4.99
N VAL A 776 26.63 18.22 6.23
CA VAL A 776 27.19 19.09 7.27
C VAL A 776 28.69 19.07 7.09
N PHE A 777 29.26 20.24 6.79
CA PHE A 777 30.70 20.38 6.78
C PHE A 777 31.16 20.57 8.23
N ASN A 778 31.50 19.48 8.92
CA ASN A 778 32.16 19.53 10.23
C ASN A 778 33.58 20.07 10.06
N LEU A 779 33.71 21.39 10.06
CA LEU A 779 35.00 22.10 10.02
C LEU A 779 35.74 22.08 11.36
N THR A 780 35.29 21.28 12.32
CA THR A 780 35.74 21.35 13.72
C THR A 780 36.10 19.99 14.30
N VAL A 781 37.11 19.30 13.75
CA VAL A 781 38.07 18.53 14.55
C VAL A 781 39.40 18.50 13.79
N GLN A 782 40.40 19.24 14.28
CA GLN A 782 41.82 19.03 13.96
C GLN A 782 42.54 18.64 15.25
#